data_AF-Q18IG8-F1
#
_entry.id   AF-Q18IG8-F1
#
_cell.length_a   1.000
_cell.length_b   1.000
_cell.length_c   1.000
_cell.angle_alpha   90.00
_cell.angle_beta   90.00
_cell.angle_gamma   90.00
#
_symmetry.space_group_name_H-M   'P 1'
#
loop_
_entity.id
_entity.type
_entity.pdbx_description
1 polymer ?
#
loop_
_entity_poly.entity_id
_entity_poly.type
_entity_poly.pdbx_seq_one_letter_code
_entity_poly.pdbx_strand_id
1 'polypeptide(L)'
;MASERSKSLGTCNSQVELSMLASGMAKQHESYQDALQELIDNSLSSVIKSESYFENPENQINIIIKLERTADSLRTTVADNGPGIGTDALQEEIFKTGNKVESDGILNNVGWGLKASLAWFEETLRSQSLDNNDIWFNLITKEDDADVKIVTGPVTGDLPVKIGTSDDWKRGTKIGNHESFRSSSGTRIHVSCSWTRFAEDVWPSAVYLETKAQALREYLGVRYRRILDAHPDNSIHIDYIDNTNEETESLEVIPIHPQYVPADADPPEDKSKDTFSLEVSNDTTFEVEYERGTLDYESMTTMIAEEDSSLVTPGGRFRTRYRPSQSRQGVDIYANGRILMTSVFTSLFDLTRNNQYNYFGGTIRIVPKDSDTEVPTDNKKTRIDTNSELWQCLREKLTKKRYLPSGKDYDQNQSPQSEPADRKKTVTAGKLEDDLLSPDSSEVKSLEAANMEDYVYDEIIRGDSRYLEKYLERVMSENLCGKIDLAITSPPYFDLKDYDVETSSQIGQGDSYQQYLLDLETVLKQVYNVVSDDGSLWVIVNNFQTNQQVVDLPGDIINLCQSLSVQEHCPNCSTDEITVPLTKGESATSRSCVNCEFQSDSHSTAWNLRDIIVWDKNHALPYVKNGQFRNVFEHILCFTKSTETEFQTDEVRITNPNEFKNWWVEYPERYNPRGMVPRNIWDFMSPSQGAFGQFDALDHPAPLPPGLVSRIVELASNKGDIVFDPFAGSGMVPATAEALNRVGIGIEPNAKFCERYPELKSEVSASIEDTNAKTNQSDQDTLVEMIMSLRMVKQAKEVLRLYGKSQEGVGIGNLEIHSVFQLCRRFDSHTNSDFSHVGSDLLYVVENAAQQQRIRDLEHSFADILSEAPLSQYGITTSVKVLSNSEIHEHVRKLSDSKPLTLTTYRDGKFHDSDKDIKFESWMQQAVKNSEWQQKSRNDRFPPILSNIDISVQNPRHMSEPFSFDNHVKVKINQSNNIHCSGNEDQS
;
A
#
# COMPACT_ATOMS: atom_id res chain seq x y z
N MET A 1 -33.99 -41.25 27.02
CA MET A 1 -34.88 -41.52 25.88
C MET A 1 -34.50 -40.51 24.81
N ALA A 2 -33.63 -40.90 23.89
CA ALA A 2 -33.11 -40.05 22.84
C ALA A 2 -33.60 -40.62 21.50
N SER A 3 -34.30 -39.79 20.73
CA SER A 3 -34.56 -39.85 19.28
C SER A 3 -36.00 -39.43 18.95
N GLU A 4 -36.35 -38.16 19.20
CA GLU A 4 -37.30 -37.52 18.29
C GLU A 4 -36.48 -37.07 17.08
N ARG A 5 -36.65 -37.80 15.97
CA ARG A 5 -36.14 -37.37 14.66
C ARG A 5 -36.67 -35.97 14.40
N SER A 6 -35.81 -34.96 14.30
CA SER A 6 -36.20 -33.64 13.80
C SER A 6 -36.89 -33.85 12.46
N LYS A 7 -38.19 -33.54 12.37
CA LYS A 7 -38.88 -33.55 11.08
C LYS A 7 -38.20 -32.51 10.21
N SER A 8 -37.63 -32.95 9.08
CA SER A 8 -37.18 -32.04 8.02
C SER A 8 -38.42 -31.36 7.43
N LEU A 9 -38.40 -30.03 7.36
CA LEU A 9 -39.45 -29.22 6.73
C LEU A 9 -39.21 -29.05 5.22
N GLY A 10 -38.05 -29.48 4.74
CA GLY A 10 -37.57 -29.27 3.36
C GLY A 10 -36.12 -28.78 3.36
N THR A 11 -35.66 -28.35 2.20
CA THR A 11 -34.30 -27.84 1.97
C THR A 11 -34.41 -26.47 1.33
N CYS A 12 -33.50 -25.56 1.67
CA CYS A 12 -33.43 -24.30 0.94
C CYS A 12 -33.06 -24.58 -0.52
N ASN A 13 -33.62 -23.78 -1.43
CA ASN A 13 -33.35 -23.81 -2.86
C ASN A 13 -32.01 -23.14 -3.17
N SER A 14 -30.94 -23.66 -2.55
CA SER A 14 -29.56 -23.31 -2.84
C SER A 14 -29.10 -24.19 -4.01
N GLN A 15 -29.00 -23.66 -5.23
CA GLN A 15 -28.38 -24.44 -6.29
C GLN A 15 -26.90 -24.70 -5.94
N VAL A 16 -26.30 -25.74 -6.54
CA VAL A 16 -24.84 -26.01 -6.46
C VAL A 16 -24.02 -24.73 -6.68
N GLU A 17 -24.55 -23.80 -7.49
CA GLU A 17 -24.03 -22.45 -7.71
C GLU A 17 -23.71 -21.64 -6.43
N LEU A 18 -24.53 -21.68 -5.37
CA LEU A 18 -24.25 -20.87 -4.17
C LEU A 18 -22.94 -21.30 -3.51
N SER A 19 -22.70 -22.62 -3.44
CA SER A 19 -21.45 -23.17 -2.92
C SER A 19 -20.25 -22.84 -3.81
N MET A 20 -20.44 -22.75 -5.13
CA MET A 20 -19.41 -22.33 -6.09
C MET A 20 -19.11 -20.83 -5.99
N LEU A 21 -20.11 -20.02 -5.67
CA LEU A 21 -20.01 -18.56 -5.56
C LEU A 21 -19.52 -18.10 -4.18
N ALA A 22 -19.65 -18.91 -3.13
CA ALA A 22 -19.33 -18.52 -1.75
C ALA A 22 -17.95 -17.86 -1.60
N SER A 23 -16.89 -18.42 -2.22
CA SER A 23 -15.55 -17.82 -2.18
C SER A 23 -15.48 -16.45 -2.89
N GLY A 24 -16.23 -16.27 -3.99
CA GLY A 24 -16.36 -14.98 -4.66
C GLY A 24 -17.18 -13.96 -3.85
N MET A 25 -18.24 -14.42 -3.18
CA MET A 25 -19.10 -13.60 -2.33
C MET A 25 -18.40 -13.13 -1.07
N ALA A 26 -17.53 -13.96 -0.49
CA ALA A 26 -16.70 -13.56 0.65
C ALA A 26 -15.88 -12.29 0.35
N LYS A 27 -15.47 -12.06 -0.91
CA LYS A 27 -14.71 -10.86 -1.30
C LYS A 27 -15.52 -9.55 -1.25
N GLN A 28 -16.84 -9.61 -1.02
CA GLN A 28 -17.67 -8.40 -0.88
C GLN A 28 -17.40 -7.67 0.44
N HIS A 29 -17.02 -8.37 1.50
CA HIS A 29 -16.68 -7.76 2.78
C HIS A 29 -15.16 -7.69 2.96
N GLU A 30 -14.65 -6.52 3.35
CA GLU A 30 -13.22 -6.32 3.59
C GLU A 30 -12.86 -6.57 5.05
N SER A 31 -13.79 -6.38 5.98
CA SER A 31 -13.54 -6.48 7.42
C SER A 31 -14.67 -7.20 8.17
N TYR A 32 -14.37 -7.65 9.39
CA TYR A 32 -15.36 -8.15 10.34
C TYR A 32 -16.51 -7.15 10.57
N GLN A 33 -16.22 -5.85 10.67
CA GLN A 33 -17.24 -4.82 10.91
C GLN A 33 -18.21 -4.71 9.74
N ASP A 34 -17.74 -4.87 8.49
CA ASP A 34 -18.60 -4.86 7.30
C ASP A 34 -19.53 -6.09 7.30
N ALA A 35 -18.98 -7.27 7.58
CA ALA A 35 -19.76 -8.50 7.64
C ALA A 35 -20.78 -8.49 8.79
N LEU A 36 -20.39 -7.99 9.97
CA LEU A 36 -21.27 -7.85 11.13
C LEU A 36 -22.39 -6.83 10.86
N GLN A 37 -22.08 -5.71 10.21
CA GLN A 37 -23.06 -4.69 9.86
C GLN A 37 -24.19 -5.27 9.02
N GLU A 38 -23.89 -6.09 8.00
CA GLU A 38 -24.94 -6.73 7.21
C GLU A 38 -25.87 -7.59 8.06
N LEU A 39 -25.35 -8.31 9.06
CA LEU A 39 -26.19 -9.11 9.96
C LEU A 39 -27.13 -8.21 10.78
N ILE A 40 -26.62 -7.07 11.26
CA ILE A 40 -27.41 -6.09 12.02
C ILE A 40 -28.45 -5.42 11.10
N ASP A 41 -28.04 -4.98 9.91
CA ASP A 41 -28.92 -4.33 8.94
C ASP A 41 -30.07 -5.24 8.53
N ASN A 42 -29.82 -6.55 8.32
CA ASN A 42 -30.89 -7.52 8.07
C ASN A 42 -31.88 -7.63 9.25
N SER A 43 -31.40 -7.61 10.50
CA SER A 43 -32.27 -7.56 11.68
C SER A 43 -33.11 -6.27 11.72
N LEU A 44 -32.51 -5.13 11.39
CA LEU A 44 -33.18 -3.81 11.39
C LEU A 44 -34.22 -3.68 10.27
N SER A 45 -33.92 -4.14 9.06
CA SER A 45 -34.83 -4.11 7.90
C SER A 45 -36.13 -4.89 8.12
N SER A 46 -36.16 -5.82 9.07
CA SER A 46 -37.39 -6.51 9.46
C SER A 46 -38.43 -5.57 10.09
N VAL A 47 -37.98 -4.46 10.67
CA VAL A 47 -38.79 -3.44 11.36
C VAL A 47 -38.78 -2.11 10.61
N ILE A 48 -37.62 -1.62 10.17
CA ILE A 48 -37.45 -0.31 9.52
C ILE A 48 -37.72 -0.44 8.02
N LYS A 49 -38.95 -0.10 7.61
CA LYS A 49 -39.35 -0.13 6.20
C LYS A 49 -39.04 1.15 5.45
N SER A 50 -39.15 2.31 6.10
CA SER A 50 -38.83 3.61 5.51
C SER A 50 -38.43 4.64 6.57
N GLU A 51 -38.05 5.84 6.12
CA GLU A 51 -37.66 6.95 7.01
C GLU A 51 -38.79 7.40 7.96
N SER A 52 -40.05 7.05 7.68
CA SER A 52 -41.19 7.35 8.56
C SER A 52 -41.09 6.66 9.94
N TYR A 53 -40.33 5.56 10.05
CA TYR A 53 -40.05 4.91 11.32
C TYR A 53 -39.47 5.91 12.34
N PHE A 54 -38.57 6.80 11.92
CA PHE A 54 -37.93 7.76 12.82
C PHE A 54 -38.85 8.92 13.23
N GLU A 55 -39.99 9.09 12.57
CA GLU A 55 -41.01 10.06 12.94
C GLU A 55 -42.06 9.44 13.87
N ASN A 56 -42.39 8.15 13.65
CA ASN A 56 -43.33 7.39 14.46
C ASN A 56 -42.87 5.93 14.61
N PRO A 57 -41.97 5.63 15.57
CA PRO A 57 -41.41 4.29 15.73
C PRO A 57 -42.34 3.41 16.56
N GLU A 58 -43.33 2.81 15.91
CA GLU A 58 -44.34 1.97 16.59
C GLU A 58 -43.76 0.68 17.19
N ASN A 59 -42.70 0.15 16.59
CA ASN A 59 -42.06 -1.11 17.01
C ASN A 59 -40.67 -0.84 17.60
N GLN A 60 -40.45 -1.36 18.81
CA GLN A 60 -39.13 -1.36 19.44
C GLN A 60 -38.18 -2.34 18.75
N ILE A 61 -36.90 -1.99 18.71
CA ILE A 61 -35.81 -2.73 18.10
C ILE A 61 -34.79 -3.04 19.19
N ASN A 62 -34.60 -4.33 19.46
CA ASN A 62 -33.63 -4.83 20.42
C ASN A 62 -32.72 -5.83 19.73
N ILE A 63 -31.40 -5.60 19.80
CA ILE A 63 -30.39 -6.48 19.20
C ILE A 63 -29.37 -6.89 20.27
N ILE A 64 -29.08 -8.19 20.37
CA ILE A 64 -27.98 -8.71 21.18
C ILE A 64 -26.90 -9.24 20.24
N ILE A 65 -25.67 -8.76 20.42
CA ILE A 65 -24.47 -9.21 19.74
C ILE A 65 -23.62 -9.96 20.76
N LYS A 66 -23.60 -11.29 20.67
CA LYS A 66 -22.80 -12.13 21.57
C LYS A 66 -21.47 -12.51 20.93
N LEU A 67 -20.36 -12.22 21.59
CA LEU A 67 -19.00 -12.56 21.17
C LEU A 67 -18.44 -13.67 22.08
N GLU A 68 -18.18 -14.86 21.56
CA GLU A 68 -17.62 -15.98 22.33
C GLU A 68 -16.25 -16.35 21.75
N ARG A 69 -15.19 -15.98 22.46
CA ARG A 69 -13.80 -16.24 22.03
C ARG A 69 -13.30 -17.58 22.57
N THR A 70 -12.60 -18.31 21.70
CA THR A 70 -11.72 -19.43 22.06
C THR A 70 -10.26 -19.05 21.74
N ALA A 71 -9.32 -19.99 21.86
CA ALA A 71 -7.93 -19.74 21.49
C ALA A 71 -7.79 -19.28 20.02
N ASP A 72 -8.53 -19.91 19.10
CA ASP A 72 -8.30 -19.80 17.66
C ASP A 72 -9.48 -19.17 16.90
N SER A 73 -10.66 -19.09 17.51
CA SER A 73 -11.88 -18.61 16.86
C SER A 73 -12.70 -17.66 17.72
N LEU A 74 -13.55 -16.88 17.06
CA LEU A 74 -14.59 -16.07 17.67
C LEU A 74 -15.94 -16.44 17.07
N ARG A 75 -16.88 -16.85 17.92
CA ARG A 75 -18.29 -17.02 17.53
C ARG A 75 -19.05 -15.73 17.82
N THR A 76 -19.65 -15.15 16.79
CA THR A 76 -20.55 -14.00 16.88
C THR A 76 -21.98 -14.47 16.75
N THR A 77 -22.86 -14.05 17.66
CA THR A 77 -24.31 -14.25 17.54
C THR A 77 -24.98 -12.90 17.42
N VAL A 78 -25.78 -12.68 16.37
CA VAL A 78 -26.67 -11.50 16.27
C VAL A 78 -28.10 -11.97 16.48
N ALA A 79 -28.81 -11.33 17.42
CA ALA A 79 -30.12 -11.76 17.88
C ALA A 79 -31.10 -10.58 17.96
N ASP A 80 -32.18 -10.60 17.19
CA ASP A 80 -33.22 -9.55 17.19
C ASP A 80 -34.57 -9.93 17.81
N ASN A 81 -35.42 -8.94 18.05
CA ASN A 81 -36.82 -9.11 18.44
C ASN A 81 -37.81 -8.90 17.29
N GLY A 82 -37.37 -9.08 16.03
CA GLY A 82 -38.21 -8.88 14.85
C GLY A 82 -39.27 -9.97 14.68
N PRO A 83 -40.03 -9.95 13.57
CA PRO A 83 -41.12 -10.90 13.30
C PRO A 83 -40.64 -12.34 13.02
N GLY A 84 -39.35 -12.54 12.75
CA GLY A 84 -38.81 -13.82 12.28
C GLY A 84 -39.06 -14.05 10.77
N ILE A 85 -38.44 -15.11 10.25
CA ILE A 85 -38.49 -15.53 8.84
C ILE A 85 -39.42 -16.75 8.66
N GLY A 86 -40.36 -16.62 7.74
CA GLY A 86 -41.29 -17.66 7.29
C GLY A 86 -40.59 -18.87 6.64
N THR A 87 -41.27 -20.02 6.63
CA THR A 87 -40.70 -21.26 6.05
C THR A 87 -40.48 -21.10 4.54
N ASP A 88 -41.45 -20.50 3.84
CA ASP A 88 -41.39 -20.29 2.40
C ASP A 88 -40.27 -19.32 2.03
N ALA A 89 -40.11 -18.22 2.76
CA ALA A 89 -39.00 -17.29 2.58
C ALA A 89 -37.63 -17.95 2.82
N LEU A 90 -37.48 -18.73 3.90
CA LEU A 90 -36.25 -19.50 4.16
C LEU A 90 -35.93 -20.46 3.01
N GLN A 91 -36.94 -21.16 2.48
CA GLN A 91 -36.74 -22.19 1.47
C GLN A 91 -36.51 -21.60 0.07
N GLU A 92 -37.26 -20.58 -0.33
CA GLU A 92 -37.32 -20.14 -1.72
C GLU A 92 -36.64 -18.79 -1.97
N GLU A 93 -36.33 -18.00 -0.93
CA GLU A 93 -35.87 -16.61 -1.10
C GLU A 93 -34.47 -16.39 -0.51
N ILE A 94 -34.25 -16.78 0.76
CA ILE A 94 -33.06 -16.39 1.53
C ILE A 94 -31.76 -16.99 1.00
N PHE A 95 -31.76 -18.21 0.44
CA PHE A 95 -30.54 -18.90 -0.04
C PHE A 95 -30.51 -19.14 -1.56
N LYS A 96 -31.41 -18.53 -2.33
CA LYS A 96 -31.49 -18.72 -3.78
C LYS A 96 -30.55 -17.80 -4.57
N THR A 97 -29.78 -18.33 -5.52
CA THR A 97 -28.91 -17.51 -6.40
C THR A 97 -29.77 -16.70 -7.39
N GLY A 98 -29.43 -15.42 -7.60
CA GLY A 98 -30.12 -14.57 -8.59
C GLY A 98 -31.49 -14.03 -8.19
N ASN A 99 -32.00 -14.31 -6.98
CA ASN A 99 -33.21 -13.66 -6.50
C ASN A 99 -32.91 -12.19 -6.16
N LYS A 100 -33.31 -11.27 -7.04
CA LYS A 100 -33.28 -9.81 -6.85
C LYS A 100 -34.62 -9.26 -6.38
N VAL A 101 -35.50 -10.10 -5.83
CA VAL A 101 -36.75 -9.60 -5.23
C VAL A 101 -36.33 -8.54 -4.21
N GLU A 102 -36.76 -7.31 -4.46
CA GLU A 102 -36.51 -6.16 -3.59
C GLU A 102 -37.01 -6.56 -2.19
N SER A 103 -36.12 -6.54 -1.21
CA SER A 103 -36.53 -6.73 0.17
C SER A 103 -37.20 -5.45 0.64
N ASP A 104 -38.34 -5.58 1.31
CA ASP A 104 -39.02 -4.44 1.92
C ASP A 104 -38.12 -3.81 3.01
N GLY A 105 -37.47 -2.69 2.73
CA GLY A 105 -36.87 -1.81 3.74
C GLY A 105 -35.63 -1.04 3.30
N ILE A 106 -35.49 0.20 3.77
CA ILE A 106 -34.41 1.12 3.38
C ILE A 106 -32.97 0.59 3.65
N LEU A 107 -32.82 -0.40 4.52
CA LEU A 107 -31.52 -1.01 4.88
C LEU A 107 -31.18 -2.28 4.08
N ASN A 108 -32.11 -2.83 3.29
CA ASN A 108 -31.89 -4.07 2.53
C ASN A 108 -32.55 -3.97 1.15
N ASN A 109 -31.78 -4.15 0.08
CA ASN A 109 -32.23 -3.89 -1.31
C ASN A 109 -31.75 -4.93 -2.32
N VAL A 110 -30.81 -5.80 -1.92
CA VAL A 110 -30.20 -6.79 -2.81
C VAL A 110 -30.03 -8.07 -2.00
N GLY A 111 -30.69 -9.15 -2.40
CA GLY A 111 -30.75 -10.45 -1.68
C GLY A 111 -29.42 -11.22 -1.59
N TRP A 112 -28.27 -10.54 -1.58
CA TRP A 112 -26.92 -11.09 -1.53
C TRP A 112 -26.18 -10.76 -0.23
N GLY A 113 -26.55 -9.70 0.51
CA GLY A 113 -25.80 -9.23 1.69
C GLY A 113 -25.64 -10.27 2.80
N LEU A 114 -26.74 -10.90 3.23
CA LEU A 114 -26.69 -11.97 4.24
C LEU A 114 -25.81 -13.14 3.79
N LYS A 115 -25.96 -13.59 2.53
CA LYS A 115 -25.17 -14.70 1.97
C LYS A 115 -23.68 -14.36 1.92
N ALA A 116 -23.34 -13.12 1.54
CA ALA A 116 -21.96 -12.66 1.47
C ALA A 116 -21.32 -12.58 2.86
N SER A 117 -22.07 -12.11 3.87
CA SER A 117 -21.63 -12.11 5.26
C SER A 117 -21.37 -13.53 5.78
N LEU A 118 -22.33 -14.46 5.57
CA LEU A 118 -22.14 -15.87 5.93
C LEU A 118 -20.91 -16.47 5.26
N ALA A 119 -20.75 -16.28 3.95
CA ALA A 119 -19.60 -16.80 3.20
C ALA A 119 -18.27 -16.20 3.67
N TRP A 120 -18.25 -14.91 4.04
CA TRP A 120 -17.06 -14.27 4.62
C TRP A 120 -16.65 -14.94 5.94
N PHE A 121 -17.59 -15.15 6.86
CA PHE A 121 -17.32 -15.85 8.13
C PHE A 121 -16.75 -17.26 7.90
N GLU A 122 -17.36 -18.04 7.00
CA GLU A 122 -16.89 -19.38 6.65
C GLU A 122 -15.49 -19.39 6.05
N GLU A 123 -15.21 -18.50 5.10
CA GLU A 123 -13.91 -18.44 4.40
C GLU A 123 -12.76 -18.10 5.36
N THR A 124 -13.01 -17.26 6.37
CA THR A 124 -11.99 -16.94 7.37
C THR A 124 -11.58 -18.15 8.21
N LEU A 125 -12.49 -19.10 8.46
CA LEU A 125 -12.18 -20.35 9.15
C LEU A 125 -11.39 -21.30 8.23
N ARG A 126 -11.83 -21.45 6.98
CA ARG A 126 -11.14 -22.29 5.97
C ARG A 126 -9.70 -21.84 5.74
N SER A 127 -9.46 -20.53 5.64
CA SER A 127 -8.12 -19.97 5.44
C SER A 127 -7.11 -20.31 6.54
N GLN A 128 -7.60 -20.66 7.74
CA GLN A 128 -6.80 -21.04 8.90
C GLN A 128 -6.87 -22.55 9.22
N SER A 129 -7.46 -23.35 8.31
CA SER A 129 -7.66 -24.80 8.51
C SER A 129 -8.47 -25.17 9.78
N LEU A 130 -9.40 -24.30 10.19
CA LEU A 130 -10.29 -24.52 11.33
C LEU A 130 -11.61 -25.19 10.87
N ASP A 131 -11.52 -26.41 10.33
CA ASP A 131 -12.65 -27.13 9.73
C ASP A 131 -13.39 -28.00 10.75
N ASN A 132 -14.35 -27.42 11.46
CA ASN A 132 -15.32 -28.18 12.26
C ASN A 132 -16.75 -27.72 11.93
N ASN A 133 -17.56 -28.65 11.39
CA ASN A 133 -18.92 -28.36 10.91
C ASN A 133 -19.84 -27.69 11.95
N ASP A 134 -19.62 -27.92 13.26
CA ASP A 134 -20.43 -27.30 14.33
C ASP A 134 -20.14 -25.79 14.55
N ILE A 135 -19.14 -25.25 13.84
CA ILE A 135 -18.58 -23.90 14.06
C ILE A 135 -18.99 -22.89 12.97
N TRP A 136 -19.54 -23.31 11.83
CA TRP A 136 -19.69 -22.43 10.65
C TRP A 136 -20.77 -21.35 10.84
N PHE A 137 -22.04 -21.68 10.58
CA PHE A 137 -23.15 -20.83 10.97
C PHE A 137 -24.39 -21.61 11.40
N ASN A 138 -25.25 -20.98 12.19
CA ASN A 138 -26.63 -21.41 12.44
C ASN A 138 -27.55 -20.21 12.31
N LEU A 139 -28.52 -20.28 11.41
CA LEU A 139 -29.64 -19.36 11.34
C LEU A 139 -30.82 -20.02 12.06
N ILE A 140 -31.22 -19.44 13.19
CA ILE A 140 -32.36 -19.86 14.00
C ILE A 140 -33.40 -18.77 13.92
N THR A 141 -34.64 -19.10 13.58
CA THR A 141 -35.70 -18.11 13.43
C THR A 141 -37.02 -18.65 13.94
N LYS A 142 -37.86 -17.75 14.45
CA LYS A 142 -39.16 -18.07 14.99
C LYS A 142 -40.14 -16.93 14.72
N GLU A 143 -41.29 -17.28 14.15
CA GLU A 143 -42.46 -16.38 14.04
C GLU A 143 -43.33 -16.51 15.31
N ASP A 144 -44.17 -15.52 15.57
CA ASP A 144 -45.10 -15.59 16.71
C ASP A 144 -46.00 -16.82 16.61
N ASP A 145 -46.13 -17.53 17.74
CA ASP A 145 -46.89 -18.78 17.84
C ASP A 145 -46.49 -19.90 16.85
N ALA A 146 -45.27 -19.85 16.28
CA ALA A 146 -44.73 -20.86 15.37
C ALA A 146 -43.60 -21.71 15.98
N ASP A 147 -43.30 -22.83 15.31
CA ASP A 147 -42.15 -23.68 15.63
C ASP A 147 -40.82 -22.96 15.34
N VAL A 148 -39.80 -23.25 16.15
CA VAL A 148 -38.42 -22.79 15.91
C VAL A 148 -37.88 -23.49 14.66
N LYS A 149 -37.27 -22.73 13.75
CA LYS A 149 -36.67 -23.25 12.52
C LYS A 149 -35.16 -23.02 12.54
N ILE A 150 -34.39 -23.99 12.07
CA ILE A 150 -32.93 -23.95 12.05
C ILE A 150 -32.41 -24.32 10.67
N VAL A 151 -31.49 -23.50 10.16
CA VAL A 151 -30.63 -23.80 9.00
C VAL A 151 -29.18 -23.75 9.47
N THR A 152 -28.42 -24.81 9.21
CA THR A 152 -27.04 -24.96 9.67
C THR A 152 -26.10 -25.01 8.47
N GLY A 153 -24.99 -24.26 8.56
CA GLY A 153 -23.93 -24.27 7.56
C GLY A 153 -23.08 -25.56 7.58
N PRO A 154 -22.12 -25.72 6.66
CA PRO A 154 -21.66 -24.76 5.65
C PRO A 154 -22.68 -24.26 4.64
N VAL A 155 -22.38 -23.19 3.92
CA VAL A 155 -23.06 -22.85 2.66
C VAL A 155 -22.80 -23.97 1.64
N THR A 156 -23.72 -24.94 1.58
CA THR A 156 -23.77 -26.05 0.63
C THR A 156 -24.91 -25.91 -0.36
N GLY A 157 -24.94 -26.75 -1.40
CA GLY A 157 -26.09 -26.88 -2.30
C GLY A 157 -27.31 -27.56 -1.65
N ASP A 158 -27.16 -28.21 -0.50
CA ASP A 158 -28.27 -28.76 0.28
C ASP A 158 -28.24 -28.15 1.68
N LEU A 159 -29.15 -27.23 1.97
CA LEU A 159 -29.28 -26.52 3.25
C LEU A 159 -30.62 -26.92 3.91
N PRO A 160 -30.66 -28.01 4.71
CA PRO A 160 -31.91 -28.52 5.25
C PRO A 160 -32.50 -27.62 6.33
N VAL A 161 -33.82 -27.38 6.26
CA VAL A 161 -34.58 -26.66 7.28
C VAL A 161 -35.12 -27.67 8.30
N LYS A 162 -34.73 -27.51 9.57
CA LYS A 162 -35.11 -28.40 10.67
C LYS A 162 -35.98 -27.68 11.69
N ILE A 163 -36.86 -28.41 12.35
CA ILE A 163 -37.55 -27.94 13.56
C ILE A 163 -36.57 -27.98 14.74
N GLY A 164 -36.35 -26.83 15.36
CA GLY A 164 -35.53 -26.63 16.55
C GLY A 164 -36.30 -26.78 17.86
N THR A 165 -35.58 -26.75 18.97
CA THR A 165 -36.13 -26.85 20.32
C THR A 165 -36.26 -25.49 21.00
N SER A 166 -36.95 -25.46 22.16
CA SER A 166 -36.98 -24.26 22.99
C SER A 166 -35.62 -23.87 23.59
N ASP A 167 -34.67 -24.81 23.65
CA ASP A 167 -33.30 -24.53 24.08
C ASP A 167 -32.47 -23.92 22.94
N ASP A 168 -32.70 -24.33 21.69
CA ASP A 168 -32.09 -23.70 20.52
C ASP A 168 -32.48 -22.22 20.41
N TRP A 169 -33.75 -21.89 20.66
CA TRP A 169 -34.24 -20.50 20.70
C TRP A 169 -33.58 -19.63 21.78
N LYS A 170 -33.21 -20.24 22.91
CA LYS A 170 -32.57 -19.57 24.05
C LYS A 170 -31.05 -19.43 23.87
N ARG A 171 -30.47 -19.97 22.80
CA ARG A 171 -29.03 -19.95 22.57
C ARG A 171 -28.60 -18.54 22.16
N GLY A 172 -27.60 -18.00 22.85
CA GLY A 172 -26.97 -16.73 22.47
C GLY A 172 -27.55 -15.46 23.12
N THR A 173 -28.50 -15.54 24.05
CA THR A 173 -29.23 -14.36 24.59
C THR A 173 -29.19 -14.23 26.13
N LYS A 174 -28.24 -14.88 26.82
CA LYS A 174 -28.35 -15.19 28.26
C LYS A 174 -27.25 -14.63 29.19
N ILE A 175 -26.34 -13.79 28.70
CA ILE A 175 -25.24 -13.29 29.56
C ILE A 175 -25.67 -12.06 30.37
N GLY A 176 -26.34 -11.10 29.74
CA GLY A 176 -26.84 -9.88 30.39
C GLY A 176 -28.27 -10.00 30.94
N ASN A 177 -28.66 -9.05 31.81
CA ASN A 177 -30.05 -8.90 32.27
C ASN A 177 -30.86 -8.11 31.23
N HIS A 178 -31.19 -8.75 30.12
CA HIS A 178 -31.93 -8.14 29.01
C HIS A 178 -33.45 -8.23 29.25
N GLU A 179 -33.97 -7.60 30.30
CA GLU A 179 -35.40 -7.72 30.68
C GLU A 179 -36.36 -7.26 29.57
N SER A 180 -35.92 -6.34 28.71
CA SER A 180 -36.60 -5.88 27.50
C SER A 180 -36.62 -6.93 26.37
N PHE A 181 -35.70 -7.88 26.37
CA PHE A 181 -35.56 -8.91 25.34
C PHE A 181 -36.40 -10.16 25.67
N ARG A 182 -37.73 -10.00 25.69
CA ARG A 182 -38.72 -11.08 25.92
C ARG A 182 -39.59 -11.34 24.70
N SER A 183 -38.98 -11.38 23.52
CA SER A 183 -39.72 -11.63 22.28
C SER A 183 -40.11 -13.10 22.09
N SER A 184 -41.36 -13.33 21.68
CA SER A 184 -41.86 -14.63 21.22
C SER A 184 -41.38 -14.99 19.80
N SER A 185 -40.82 -14.03 19.07
CA SER A 185 -40.38 -14.10 17.68
C SER A 185 -39.02 -13.41 17.44
N GLY A 186 -38.43 -13.64 16.26
CA GLY A 186 -37.18 -12.99 15.80
C GLY A 186 -36.20 -13.96 15.16
N THR A 187 -35.00 -13.46 14.87
CA THR A 187 -33.92 -14.22 14.21
C THR A 187 -32.62 -14.20 15.04
N ARG A 188 -31.92 -15.34 15.09
CA ARG A 188 -30.59 -15.52 15.67
C ARG A 188 -29.67 -16.03 14.59
N ILE A 189 -28.58 -15.33 14.32
CA ILE A 189 -27.54 -15.77 13.40
C ILE A 189 -26.28 -15.98 14.20
N HIS A 190 -25.87 -17.24 14.34
CA HIS A 190 -24.59 -17.62 14.90
C HIS A 190 -23.61 -17.80 13.75
N VAL A 191 -22.49 -17.11 13.75
CA VAL A 191 -21.40 -17.22 12.76
C VAL A 191 -20.08 -17.29 13.49
N SER A 192 -19.06 -17.92 12.92
CA SER A 192 -17.73 -17.89 13.51
C SER A 192 -16.67 -17.47 12.49
N CYS A 193 -15.63 -16.79 12.98
CA CYS A 193 -14.43 -16.46 12.23
C CYS A 193 -13.18 -16.86 13.02
N SER A 194 -12.01 -16.80 12.40
CA SER A 194 -10.75 -16.94 13.13
C SER A 194 -10.52 -15.75 14.07
N TRP A 195 -9.98 -16.02 15.26
CA TRP A 195 -9.67 -14.97 16.23
C TRP A 195 -8.68 -13.96 15.65
N THR A 196 -7.67 -14.44 14.92
CA THR A 196 -6.68 -13.59 14.24
C THR A 196 -7.35 -12.58 13.33
N ARG A 197 -8.31 -13.03 12.50
CA ARG A 197 -8.99 -12.13 11.57
C ARG A 197 -9.81 -11.07 12.30
N PHE A 198 -10.63 -11.48 13.27
CA PHE A 198 -11.37 -10.52 14.10
C PHE A 198 -10.44 -9.53 14.81
N ALA A 199 -9.32 -10.03 15.35
CA ALA A 199 -8.40 -9.21 16.11
C ALA A 199 -7.72 -8.13 15.24
N GLU A 200 -7.34 -8.48 14.01
CA GLU A 200 -6.78 -7.55 13.02
C GLU A 200 -7.82 -6.53 12.55
N ASP A 201 -9.06 -6.95 12.28
CA ASP A 201 -10.08 -6.07 11.72
C ASP A 201 -10.62 -5.06 12.75
N VAL A 202 -10.90 -5.50 13.99
CA VAL A 202 -11.55 -4.65 15.01
C VAL A 202 -10.59 -3.64 15.63
N TRP A 203 -9.44 -4.11 16.12
CA TRP A 203 -8.40 -3.25 16.67
C TRP A 203 -7.06 -4.01 16.82
N PRO A 204 -6.14 -3.93 15.84
CA PRO A 204 -4.94 -4.76 15.78
C PRO A 204 -4.05 -4.71 17.04
N SER A 205 -3.92 -3.53 17.65
CA SER A 205 -3.05 -3.34 18.82
C SER A 205 -3.68 -3.77 20.14
N ALA A 206 -4.99 -4.02 20.19
CA ALA A 206 -5.67 -4.49 21.40
C ALA A 206 -5.55 -6.01 21.51
N VAL A 207 -5.23 -6.52 22.71
CA VAL A 207 -5.00 -7.95 22.95
C VAL A 207 -6.26 -8.65 23.48
N TYR A 208 -7.01 -7.99 24.36
CA TYR A 208 -8.15 -8.58 25.06
C TYR A 208 -9.47 -8.38 24.31
N LEU A 209 -10.38 -9.35 24.42
CA LEU A 209 -11.71 -9.28 23.82
C LEU A 209 -12.51 -8.09 24.38
N GLU A 210 -12.44 -7.84 25.70
CA GLU A 210 -13.08 -6.68 26.35
C GLU A 210 -12.75 -5.37 25.61
N THR A 211 -11.46 -5.10 25.35
CA THR A 211 -11.04 -3.85 24.71
C THR A 211 -11.56 -3.74 23.27
N LYS A 212 -11.63 -4.87 22.56
CA LYS A 212 -12.19 -4.93 21.19
C LYS A 212 -13.72 -4.78 21.22
N ALA A 213 -14.40 -5.36 22.20
CA ALA A 213 -15.83 -5.20 22.43
C ALA A 213 -16.19 -3.74 22.72
N GLN A 214 -15.39 -3.02 23.52
CA GLN A 214 -15.56 -1.58 23.77
C GLN A 214 -15.33 -0.73 22.50
N ALA A 215 -14.40 -1.11 21.62
CA ALA A 215 -14.24 -0.42 20.34
C ALA A 215 -15.41 -0.68 19.38
N LEU A 216 -15.93 -1.92 19.36
CA LEU A 216 -17.13 -2.25 18.62
C LEU A 216 -18.36 -1.50 19.15
N ARG A 217 -18.46 -1.38 20.49
CA ARG A 217 -19.50 -0.60 21.18
C ARG A 217 -19.51 0.86 20.72
N GLU A 218 -18.33 1.50 20.68
CA GLU A 218 -18.19 2.87 20.18
C GLU A 218 -18.56 2.99 18.68
N TYR A 219 -18.13 2.02 17.86
CA TYR A 219 -18.47 1.96 16.44
C TYR A 219 -19.99 1.88 16.20
N LEU A 220 -20.69 0.98 16.91
CA LEU A 220 -22.14 0.82 16.81
C LEU A 220 -22.89 2.04 17.37
N GLY A 221 -22.39 2.61 18.46
CA GLY A 221 -22.94 3.81 19.09
C GLY A 221 -22.89 5.03 18.18
N VAL A 222 -21.88 5.15 17.32
CA VAL A 222 -21.89 6.16 16.24
C VAL A 222 -22.83 5.75 15.11
N ARG A 223 -22.67 4.53 14.58
CA ARG A 223 -23.32 4.08 13.34
C ARG A 223 -24.85 4.06 13.42
N TYR A 224 -25.38 3.62 14.56
CA TYR A 224 -26.80 3.38 14.79
C TYR A 224 -27.43 4.37 15.79
N ARG A 225 -26.77 5.49 16.12
CA ARG A 225 -27.26 6.47 17.11
C ARG A 225 -28.71 6.89 16.93
N ARG A 226 -29.12 7.16 15.68
CA ARG A 226 -30.49 7.62 15.39
C ARG A 226 -31.53 6.51 15.59
N ILE A 227 -31.14 5.24 15.42
CA ILE A 227 -32.02 4.10 15.70
C ILE A 227 -32.17 3.96 17.21
N LEU A 228 -31.07 4.03 17.96
CA LEU A 228 -31.08 3.98 19.42
C LEU A 228 -31.95 5.10 20.01
N ASP A 229 -31.88 6.32 19.45
CA ASP A 229 -32.71 7.45 19.90
C ASP A 229 -34.17 7.39 19.46
N ALA A 230 -34.50 6.61 18.42
CA ALA A 230 -35.82 6.68 17.79
C ALA A 230 -36.93 6.28 18.78
N HIS A 231 -36.70 5.25 19.58
CA HIS A 231 -37.66 4.74 20.54
C HIS A 231 -36.97 4.49 21.89
N PRO A 232 -37.57 4.85 23.03
CA PRO A 232 -36.93 4.75 24.35
C PRO A 232 -36.54 3.33 24.75
N ASP A 233 -37.24 2.32 24.20
CA ASP A 233 -36.94 0.90 24.43
C ASP A 233 -36.08 0.27 23.32
N ASN A 234 -35.51 1.07 22.40
CA ASN A 234 -34.54 0.55 21.45
C ASN A 234 -33.21 0.30 22.15
N SER A 235 -32.60 -0.85 21.88
CA SER A 235 -31.29 -1.17 22.46
C SER A 235 -30.45 -2.07 21.56
N ILE A 236 -29.13 -1.89 21.64
CA ILE A 236 -28.16 -2.85 21.12
C ILE A 236 -27.23 -3.20 22.27
N HIS A 237 -27.02 -4.49 22.52
CA HIS A 237 -26.13 -4.97 23.57
C HIS A 237 -24.99 -5.79 22.96
N ILE A 238 -23.78 -5.63 23.47
CA ILE A 238 -22.65 -6.51 23.20
C ILE A 238 -22.39 -7.36 24.44
N ASP A 239 -22.79 -8.63 24.37
CA ASP A 239 -22.43 -9.63 25.35
C ASP A 239 -21.11 -10.27 24.92
N TYR A 240 -20.14 -10.45 25.81
CA TYR A 240 -18.93 -11.20 25.46
C TYR A 240 -18.55 -12.24 26.51
N ILE A 241 -17.99 -13.36 26.04
CA ILE A 241 -17.33 -14.40 26.83
C ILE A 241 -15.95 -14.60 26.23
N ASP A 242 -14.92 -14.38 27.03
CA ASP A 242 -13.57 -14.76 26.66
C ASP A 242 -13.17 -16.05 27.41
N ASN A 243 -13.26 -17.19 26.73
CA ASN A 243 -12.93 -18.48 27.34
C ASN A 243 -11.42 -18.64 27.59
N THR A 244 -10.58 -17.69 27.17
CA THR A 244 -9.13 -17.74 27.41
C THR A 244 -8.74 -17.18 28.78
N ASN A 245 -9.60 -16.35 29.38
CA ASN A 245 -9.40 -15.74 30.70
C ASN A 245 -10.64 -15.77 31.60
N GLU A 246 -11.72 -16.45 31.17
CA GLU A 246 -13.01 -16.60 31.89
C GLU A 246 -13.73 -15.26 32.17
N GLU A 247 -13.44 -14.21 31.39
CA GLU A 247 -14.14 -12.94 31.50
C GLU A 247 -15.47 -12.99 30.77
N THR A 248 -16.51 -12.41 31.39
CA THR A 248 -17.86 -12.35 30.83
C THR A 248 -18.52 -11.06 31.27
N GLU A 249 -19.04 -10.30 30.31
CA GLU A 249 -19.71 -9.03 30.57
C GLU A 249 -20.76 -8.73 29.48
N SER A 250 -21.63 -7.77 29.76
CA SER A 250 -22.66 -7.26 28.85
C SER A 250 -22.53 -5.74 28.79
N LEU A 251 -22.36 -5.20 27.59
CA LEU A 251 -22.15 -3.79 27.33
C LEU A 251 -23.30 -3.21 26.51
N GLU A 252 -24.08 -2.29 27.07
CA GLU A 252 -25.12 -1.58 26.33
C GLU A 252 -24.51 -0.55 25.36
N VAL A 253 -24.90 -0.55 24.09
CA VAL A 253 -24.42 0.42 23.11
C VAL A 253 -25.12 1.76 23.31
N ILE A 254 -24.34 2.78 23.65
CA ILE A 254 -24.82 4.14 23.90
C ILE A 254 -24.70 4.98 22.62
N PRO A 255 -25.74 5.75 22.22
CA PRO A 255 -25.68 6.62 21.04
C PRO A 255 -24.65 7.74 21.20
N ILE A 256 -23.79 7.94 20.19
CA ILE A 256 -22.72 8.96 20.23
C ILE A 256 -22.97 10.05 19.19
N HIS A 257 -23.35 11.23 19.69
CA HIS A 257 -23.57 12.44 18.88
C HIS A 257 -22.41 13.42 18.97
N PRO A 258 -21.99 14.03 17.85
CA PRO A 258 -21.03 15.14 17.91
C PRO A 258 -21.68 16.34 18.60
N GLN A 259 -20.99 16.88 19.59
CA GLN A 259 -21.32 18.18 20.18
C GLN A 259 -20.36 19.22 19.65
N TYR A 260 -20.85 20.44 19.49
CA TYR A 260 -20.09 21.55 18.97
C TYR A 260 -19.96 22.63 20.02
N VAL A 261 -18.83 23.35 20.01
CA VAL A 261 -18.65 24.53 20.86
C VAL A 261 -19.77 25.54 20.57
N PRO A 262 -20.45 26.07 21.59
CA PRO A 262 -21.55 27.03 21.40
C PRO A 262 -21.12 28.29 20.66
N ALA A 263 -22.02 28.83 19.82
CA ALA A 263 -21.75 30.05 19.05
C ALA A 263 -21.64 31.32 19.91
N ASP A 264 -22.10 31.27 21.16
CA ASP A 264 -22.00 32.31 22.18
C ASP A 264 -20.78 32.16 23.10
N ALA A 265 -19.90 31.18 22.84
CA ALA A 265 -18.59 31.10 23.49
C ALA A 265 -17.75 32.35 23.19
N ASP A 266 -16.77 32.67 24.03
CA ASP A 266 -15.84 33.79 23.83
C ASP A 266 -14.41 33.24 23.66
N PRO A 267 -13.82 33.30 22.44
CA PRO A 267 -14.37 33.86 21.21
C PRO A 267 -15.46 32.97 20.57
N PRO A 268 -16.41 33.55 19.80
CA PRO A 268 -17.49 32.81 19.17
C PRO A 268 -16.94 31.81 18.14
N GLU A 269 -17.36 30.54 18.24
CA GLU A 269 -16.93 29.47 17.33
C GLU A 269 -18.04 29.05 16.34
N ASP A 270 -17.64 28.58 15.16
CA ASP A 270 -18.49 28.41 13.96
C ASP A 270 -19.44 27.19 14.01
N LYS A 271 -20.36 27.11 14.98
CA LYS A 271 -21.49 26.18 14.85
C LYS A 271 -22.45 26.68 13.76
N SER A 272 -22.65 25.87 12.72
CA SER A 272 -23.54 26.20 11.60
C SER A 272 -24.45 25.02 11.24
N LYS A 273 -25.70 25.32 10.86
CA LYS A 273 -26.67 24.36 10.33
C LYS A 273 -27.30 24.92 9.06
N ASP A 274 -27.31 24.12 8.00
CA ASP A 274 -27.90 24.46 6.71
C ASP A 274 -28.80 23.32 6.22
N THR A 275 -29.92 23.66 5.56
CA THR A 275 -30.82 22.70 4.90
C THR A 275 -31.00 23.10 3.43
N PHE A 276 -30.91 22.15 2.52
CA PHE A 276 -31.09 22.38 1.09
C PHE A 276 -31.53 21.11 0.35
N SER A 277 -32.24 21.28 -0.77
CA SER A 277 -32.62 20.19 -1.66
C SER A 277 -31.60 20.01 -2.80
N LEU A 278 -31.40 18.78 -3.25
CA LEU A 278 -30.61 18.40 -4.42
C LEU A 278 -31.51 17.66 -5.42
N GLU A 279 -31.56 18.15 -6.65
CA GLU A 279 -32.27 17.52 -7.77
C GLU A 279 -31.25 16.72 -8.61
N VAL A 280 -31.61 15.50 -9.02
CA VAL A 280 -30.80 14.63 -9.89
C VAL A 280 -31.60 14.25 -11.16
N SER A 281 -30.92 13.86 -12.23
CA SER A 281 -31.40 13.69 -13.62
C SER A 281 -32.60 12.76 -13.86
N ASN A 282 -33.12 12.10 -12.82
CA ASN A 282 -34.26 11.17 -12.87
C ASN A 282 -35.52 11.69 -12.12
N ASP A 283 -35.68 13.00 -11.95
CA ASP A 283 -36.76 13.66 -11.17
C ASP A 283 -36.78 13.34 -9.64
N THR A 284 -35.83 12.57 -9.13
CA THR A 284 -35.68 12.33 -7.68
C THR A 284 -35.07 13.55 -7.00
N THR A 285 -35.70 14.00 -5.91
CA THR A 285 -35.17 15.07 -5.06
C THR A 285 -34.70 14.52 -3.72
N PHE A 286 -33.55 14.97 -3.24
CA PHE A 286 -33.04 14.64 -1.91
C PHE A 286 -33.00 15.89 -1.02
N GLU A 287 -33.56 15.79 0.18
CA GLU A 287 -33.40 16.78 1.24
C GLU A 287 -32.12 16.51 2.03
N VAL A 288 -31.29 17.54 2.16
CA VAL A 288 -30.00 17.45 2.84
C VAL A 288 -29.97 18.42 4.02
N GLU A 289 -29.69 17.88 5.20
CA GLU A 289 -29.38 18.67 6.40
C GLU A 289 -27.88 18.55 6.71
N TYR A 290 -27.20 19.68 6.81
CA TYR A 290 -25.77 19.73 7.09
C TYR A 290 -25.49 20.58 8.34
N GLU A 291 -25.04 19.93 9.41
CA GLU A 291 -24.59 20.57 10.65
C GLU A 291 -23.07 20.42 10.79
N ARG A 292 -22.39 21.48 11.25
CA ARG A 292 -20.92 21.50 11.38
C ARG A 292 -20.44 22.48 12.45
N GLY A 293 -19.21 22.30 12.90
CA GLY A 293 -18.50 23.24 13.76
C GLY A 293 -17.24 22.64 14.38
N THR A 294 -16.66 23.34 15.36
CA THR A 294 -15.60 22.80 16.22
C THR A 294 -16.22 21.83 17.22
N LEU A 295 -15.71 20.61 17.28
CA LEU A 295 -16.15 19.59 18.22
C LEU A 295 -15.74 19.95 19.65
N ASP A 296 -16.71 19.86 20.57
CA ASP A 296 -16.51 20.01 22.00
C ASP A 296 -16.28 18.63 22.64
N TYR A 297 -15.04 18.18 22.63
CA TYR A 297 -14.67 16.86 23.15
C TYR A 297 -14.94 16.71 24.64
N GLU A 298 -14.77 17.78 25.41
CA GLU A 298 -14.98 17.74 26.85
C GLU A 298 -16.45 17.53 27.14
N SER A 299 -17.34 18.28 26.47
CA SER A 299 -18.78 18.07 26.56
C SER A 299 -19.18 16.66 26.10
N MET A 300 -18.72 16.21 24.92
CA MET A 300 -19.03 14.87 24.41
C MET A 300 -18.61 13.76 25.37
N THR A 301 -17.39 13.83 25.91
CA THR A 301 -16.86 12.79 26.80
C THR A 301 -17.45 12.89 28.20
N THR A 302 -17.80 14.08 28.68
CA THR A 302 -18.48 14.27 29.97
C THR A 302 -19.90 13.71 29.93
N MET A 303 -20.71 14.08 28.93
CA MET A 303 -22.07 13.57 28.77
C MET A 303 -22.09 12.04 28.71
N ILE A 304 -21.19 11.46 27.92
CA ILE A 304 -21.09 10.00 27.82
C ILE A 304 -20.56 9.37 29.10
N ALA A 305 -19.62 10.00 29.81
CA ALA A 305 -19.11 9.46 31.07
C ALA A 305 -20.14 9.54 32.21
N GLU A 306 -21.06 10.50 32.18
CA GLU A 306 -22.21 10.58 33.07
C GLU A 306 -23.21 9.44 32.83
N GLU A 307 -23.38 9.03 31.57
CA GLU A 307 -24.23 7.92 31.17
C GLU A 307 -23.55 6.56 31.42
N ASP A 308 -22.34 6.36 30.89
CA ASP A 308 -21.47 5.22 31.17
C ASP A 308 -19.97 5.57 31.04
N SER A 309 -19.32 5.74 32.19
CA SER A 309 -17.88 6.01 32.29
C SER A 309 -16.95 4.98 31.63
N SER A 310 -17.40 3.75 31.37
CA SER A 310 -16.58 2.71 30.72
C SER A 310 -16.39 2.95 29.21
N LEU A 311 -17.26 3.76 28.58
CA LEU A 311 -17.20 4.08 27.16
C LEU A 311 -16.04 5.04 26.82
N VAL A 312 -15.53 5.76 27.82
CA VAL A 312 -14.33 6.58 27.71
C VAL A 312 -13.12 5.88 28.34
N THR A 313 -11.93 6.16 27.83
CA THR A 313 -10.68 5.72 28.46
C THR A 313 -10.47 6.43 29.81
N PRO A 314 -9.63 5.91 30.71
CA PRO A 314 -9.30 6.58 31.98
C PRO A 314 -8.77 8.02 31.83
N GLY A 315 -8.26 8.37 30.65
CA GLY A 315 -7.85 9.73 30.31
C GLY A 315 -8.96 10.63 29.75
N GLY A 316 -10.24 10.23 29.84
CA GLY A 316 -11.39 11.00 29.39
C GLY A 316 -11.45 11.15 27.85
N ARG A 317 -11.16 10.08 27.11
CA ARG A 317 -11.13 10.11 25.63
C ARG A 317 -11.82 8.91 25.03
N PHE A 318 -12.50 9.10 23.90
CA PHE A 318 -12.92 8.00 23.02
C PHE A 318 -11.72 7.18 22.53
N ARG A 319 -11.97 5.91 22.25
CA ARG A 319 -10.96 4.93 21.84
C ARG A 319 -10.59 5.11 20.37
N THR A 320 -11.58 5.25 19.50
CA THR A 320 -11.41 5.16 18.03
C THR A 320 -11.90 6.37 17.24
N ARG A 321 -13.03 6.97 17.60
CA ARG A 321 -13.74 8.06 16.92
C ARG A 321 -13.58 9.38 17.67
N TYR A 322 -13.83 10.49 16.98
CA TYR A 322 -13.81 11.85 17.53
C TYR A 322 -12.54 12.17 18.35
N ARG A 323 -11.36 11.71 17.91
CA ARG A 323 -10.06 12.10 18.48
C ARG A 323 -9.40 13.19 17.64
N PRO A 324 -8.82 14.25 18.24
CA PRO A 324 -8.26 15.39 17.51
C PRO A 324 -7.05 14.98 16.65
N SER A 325 -7.34 14.52 15.44
CA SER A 325 -6.39 13.94 14.49
C SER A 325 -7.02 13.90 13.11
N GLN A 326 -6.18 14.05 12.09
CA GLN A 326 -6.65 14.15 10.70
C GLN A 326 -7.39 12.89 10.22
N SER A 327 -7.11 11.68 10.73
CA SER A 327 -7.78 10.46 10.26
C SER A 327 -9.10 10.13 10.98
N ARG A 328 -9.41 10.81 12.09
CA ARG A 328 -10.55 10.46 12.99
C ARG A 328 -11.61 11.53 13.12
N GLN A 329 -11.52 12.61 12.34
CA GLN A 329 -12.42 13.77 12.37
C GLN A 329 -12.94 14.13 11.00
N GLY A 330 -14.03 14.87 10.90
CA GLY A 330 -14.67 15.22 9.64
C GLY A 330 -16.18 15.09 9.73
N VAL A 331 -16.81 14.72 8.63
CA VAL A 331 -18.26 14.65 8.50
C VAL A 331 -18.75 13.21 8.51
N ASP A 332 -19.70 12.93 9.38
CA ASP A 332 -20.43 11.67 9.36
C ASP A 332 -21.66 11.81 8.46
N ILE A 333 -21.89 10.85 7.56
CA ILE A 333 -22.96 10.91 6.55
C ILE A 333 -24.00 9.84 6.84
N TYR A 334 -25.19 10.29 7.21
CA TYR A 334 -26.39 9.49 7.40
C TYR A 334 -27.19 9.38 6.10
N ALA A 335 -27.57 8.15 5.77
CA ALA A 335 -28.50 7.81 4.69
C ALA A 335 -29.08 6.40 4.94
N ASN A 336 -30.26 6.11 4.39
CA ASN A 336 -30.86 4.77 4.41
C ASN A 336 -31.00 4.17 5.82
N GLY A 337 -31.36 4.95 6.85
CA GLY A 337 -31.59 4.42 8.20
C GLY A 337 -30.38 4.45 9.14
N ARG A 338 -29.15 4.66 8.65
CA ARG A 338 -27.94 4.69 9.51
C ARG A 338 -26.83 5.61 8.98
N ILE A 339 -25.73 5.71 9.72
CA ILE A 339 -24.52 6.35 9.20
C ILE A 339 -23.79 5.37 8.26
N LEU A 340 -23.63 5.75 7.00
CA LEU A 340 -22.87 4.97 6.03
C LEU A 340 -21.38 5.28 6.15
N MET A 341 -21.02 6.56 6.11
CA MET A 341 -19.65 7.02 6.09
C MET A 341 -19.34 7.85 7.34
N THR A 342 -18.11 7.72 7.85
CA THR A 342 -17.66 8.48 9.03
C THR A 342 -16.37 9.24 8.72
N SER A 343 -16.14 10.40 9.35
CA SER A 343 -14.93 11.22 9.11
C SER A 343 -14.65 11.57 7.64
N VAL A 344 -15.68 11.82 6.84
CA VAL A 344 -15.52 12.28 5.45
C VAL A 344 -15.02 13.72 5.46
N PHE A 345 -14.02 14.06 4.65
CA PHE A 345 -13.51 15.45 4.59
C PHE A 345 -13.03 15.83 3.19
N THR A 346 -11.88 15.30 2.76
CA THR A 346 -11.24 15.71 1.49
C THR A 346 -12.14 15.43 0.29
N SER A 347 -12.79 14.26 0.28
CA SER A 347 -13.74 13.89 -0.76
C SER A 347 -15.03 14.74 -0.77
N LEU A 348 -15.30 15.52 0.29
CA LEU A 348 -16.52 16.33 0.41
C LEU A 348 -16.28 17.80 0.08
N PHE A 349 -15.18 18.39 0.57
CA PHE A 349 -14.90 19.83 0.48
C PHE A 349 -13.85 20.24 -0.55
N ASP A 350 -13.17 19.29 -1.17
CA ASP A 350 -11.99 19.58 -2.03
C ASP A 350 -10.89 20.37 -1.28
N LEU A 351 -10.76 20.10 0.03
CA LEU A 351 -9.75 20.68 0.91
C LEU A 351 -8.73 19.62 1.34
N THR A 352 -7.46 20.01 1.41
CA THR A 352 -6.42 19.17 2.01
C THR A 352 -6.60 19.15 3.52
N ARG A 353 -6.55 17.94 4.11
CA ARG A 353 -6.49 17.82 5.56
C ARG A 353 -5.17 18.41 6.08
N ASN A 354 -5.27 19.23 7.11
CA ASN A 354 -4.15 19.77 7.85
C ASN A 354 -4.55 19.92 9.33
N ASN A 355 -3.64 20.42 10.17
CA ASN A 355 -3.88 20.53 11.62
C ASN A 355 -4.94 21.57 12.01
N GLN A 356 -5.28 22.53 11.14
CA GLN A 356 -6.31 23.55 11.40
C GLN A 356 -7.70 22.92 11.54
N TYR A 357 -7.92 21.76 10.92
CA TYR A 357 -9.19 21.01 10.94
C TYR A 357 -9.20 19.84 11.93
N ASN A 358 -8.18 19.70 12.78
CA ASN A 358 -8.12 18.60 13.77
C ASN A 358 -9.28 18.62 14.76
N TYR A 359 -10.00 19.74 14.88
CA TYR A 359 -11.15 19.92 15.76
C TYR A 359 -12.47 20.03 15.00
N PHE A 360 -12.43 20.02 13.66
CA PHE A 360 -13.63 20.14 12.85
C PHE A 360 -14.46 18.86 12.88
N GLY A 361 -15.76 19.01 13.06
CA GLY A 361 -16.74 17.93 12.92
C GLY A 361 -17.96 18.38 12.15
N GLY A 362 -18.67 17.42 11.57
CA GLY A 362 -19.97 17.67 10.96
C GLY A 362 -20.82 16.42 10.82
N THR A 363 -22.09 16.64 10.50
CA THR A 363 -23.05 15.58 10.18
C THR A 363 -23.86 16.00 8.97
N ILE A 364 -23.94 15.12 7.97
CA ILE A 364 -24.83 15.26 6.83
C ILE A 364 -25.92 14.20 6.95
N ARG A 365 -27.17 14.60 6.80
CA ARG A 365 -28.32 13.71 6.68
C ARG A 365 -28.93 13.90 5.30
N ILE A 366 -29.09 12.80 4.57
CA ILE A 366 -29.66 12.79 3.22
C ILE A 366 -30.92 11.93 3.26
N VAL A 367 -32.06 12.53 2.89
CA VAL A 367 -33.36 11.87 2.87
C VAL A 367 -34.01 12.08 1.51
N PRO A 368 -34.45 11.01 0.82
CA PRO A 368 -35.19 11.11 -0.42
C PRO A 368 -36.58 11.73 -0.16
N LYS A 369 -37.01 12.65 -1.01
CA LYS A 369 -38.30 13.34 -0.88
C LYS A 369 -39.47 12.43 -1.26
N ASP A 370 -39.21 11.51 -2.19
CA ASP A 370 -40.10 10.40 -2.54
C ASP A 370 -39.76 9.21 -1.64
N SER A 371 -40.72 8.73 -0.85
CA SER A 371 -40.50 7.78 0.26
C SER A 371 -39.90 6.43 -0.14
N ASP A 372 -39.95 6.11 -1.44
CA ASP A 372 -39.67 4.77 -1.96
C ASP A 372 -38.31 4.70 -2.68
N THR A 373 -37.59 5.82 -2.82
CA THR A 373 -36.28 5.85 -3.52
C THR A 373 -35.12 5.73 -2.53
N GLU A 374 -34.22 4.77 -2.69
CA GLU A 374 -33.04 4.64 -1.84
C GLU A 374 -31.97 5.69 -2.18
N VAL A 375 -31.18 6.14 -1.19
CA VAL A 375 -29.92 6.84 -1.46
C VAL A 375 -28.93 5.85 -2.12
N PRO A 376 -28.35 6.18 -3.29
CA PRO A 376 -27.44 5.29 -4.00
C PRO A 376 -26.18 4.98 -3.17
N THR A 377 -25.88 3.69 -3.01
CA THR A 377 -24.72 3.18 -2.27
C THR A 377 -23.78 2.40 -3.17
N ASP A 378 -22.52 2.23 -2.75
CA ASP A 378 -21.61 1.31 -3.43
C ASP A 378 -22.12 -0.13 -3.36
N ASN A 379 -21.57 -1.01 -4.19
CA ASN A 379 -21.99 -2.43 -4.24
C ASN A 379 -21.92 -3.15 -2.88
N LYS A 380 -21.12 -2.63 -1.93
CA LYS A 380 -20.92 -3.18 -0.58
C LYS A 380 -21.83 -2.54 0.47
N LYS A 381 -22.60 -1.50 0.11
CA LYS A 381 -23.46 -0.72 1.02
C LYS A 381 -22.74 -0.17 2.26
N THR A 382 -21.45 0.08 2.10
CA THR A 382 -20.61 0.64 3.17
C THR A 382 -20.50 2.15 3.04
N ARG A 383 -20.78 2.71 1.86
CA ARG A 383 -20.66 4.13 1.55
C ARG A 383 -21.70 4.55 0.52
N ILE A 384 -21.96 5.85 0.46
CA ILE A 384 -22.68 6.43 -0.68
C ILE A 384 -21.85 6.18 -1.95
N ASP A 385 -22.52 5.87 -3.06
CA ASP A 385 -21.83 5.75 -4.34
C ASP A 385 -21.24 7.11 -4.74
N THR A 386 -19.91 7.21 -4.68
CA THR A 386 -19.19 8.44 -4.98
C THR A 386 -19.20 8.78 -6.47
N ASN A 387 -19.66 7.86 -7.34
CA ASN A 387 -19.88 8.12 -8.75
C ASN A 387 -21.31 8.58 -9.05
N SER A 388 -22.22 8.50 -8.07
CA SER A 388 -23.61 8.92 -8.24
C SER A 388 -23.73 10.43 -8.46
N GLU A 389 -24.75 10.83 -9.23
CA GLU A 389 -25.07 12.24 -9.45
C GLU A 389 -25.39 12.96 -8.13
N LEU A 390 -26.06 12.28 -7.20
CA LEU A 390 -26.30 12.80 -5.85
C LEU A 390 -25.00 13.23 -5.16
N TRP A 391 -23.96 12.39 -5.22
CA TRP A 391 -22.66 12.71 -4.64
C TRP A 391 -22.00 13.92 -5.30
N GLN A 392 -22.06 14.00 -6.63
CA GLN A 392 -21.52 15.12 -7.40
C GLN A 392 -22.23 16.43 -7.03
N CYS A 393 -23.57 16.44 -7.01
CA CYS A 393 -24.39 17.58 -6.61
C CYS A 393 -24.13 18.01 -5.16
N LEU A 394 -23.99 17.05 -4.24
CA LEU A 394 -23.66 17.32 -2.84
C LEU A 394 -22.28 17.99 -2.70
N ARG A 395 -21.26 17.50 -3.39
CA ARG A 395 -19.92 18.11 -3.42
C ARG A 395 -19.94 19.51 -4.01
N GLU A 396 -20.61 19.70 -5.14
CA GLU A 396 -20.73 21.02 -5.78
C GLU A 396 -21.41 22.02 -4.85
N LYS A 397 -22.41 21.58 -4.08
CA LYS A 397 -23.05 22.43 -3.08
C LYS A 397 -22.10 22.79 -1.94
N LEU A 398 -21.43 21.80 -1.35
CA LEU A 398 -20.65 21.95 -0.12
C LEU A 398 -19.25 22.58 -0.31
N THR A 399 -18.74 22.60 -1.53
CA THR A 399 -17.50 23.33 -1.89
C THR A 399 -17.69 24.85 -1.94
N LYS A 400 -18.94 25.35 -1.91
CA LYS A 400 -19.21 26.80 -1.87
C LYS A 400 -18.75 27.36 -0.52
N LYS A 401 -18.09 28.53 -0.55
CA LYS A 401 -17.44 29.19 0.61
C LYS A 401 -18.26 29.21 1.91
N ARG A 402 -19.59 29.36 1.83
CA ARG A 402 -20.49 29.34 3.00
C ARG A 402 -20.48 28.00 3.77
N TYR A 403 -20.31 26.88 3.07
CA TYR A 403 -20.42 25.53 3.63
C TYR A 403 -19.09 24.89 3.99
N LEU A 404 -17.96 25.53 3.63
CA LEU A 404 -16.63 25.01 3.94
C LEU A 404 -16.38 24.96 5.46
N PRO A 405 -15.54 24.01 5.93
CA PRO A 405 -15.08 23.98 7.31
C PRO A 405 -14.24 25.23 7.63
N SER A 406 -14.44 25.81 8.81
CA SER A 406 -13.52 26.80 9.36
C SER A 406 -12.36 26.11 10.08
N GLY A 407 -11.14 26.59 9.85
CA GLY A 407 -9.92 26.08 10.49
C GLY A 407 -9.47 27.00 11.63
N LYS A 408 -8.85 26.45 12.66
CA LYS A 408 -8.15 27.25 13.68
C LYS A 408 -6.77 27.66 13.16
N ASP A 409 -6.54 28.96 13.01
CA ASP A 409 -5.20 29.51 12.75
C ASP A 409 -4.39 29.50 14.06
N TYR A 410 -3.35 28.65 14.10
CA TYR A 410 -2.46 28.53 15.26
C TYR A 410 -1.36 29.61 15.30
N ASP A 411 -1.27 30.46 14.27
CA ASP A 411 -0.26 31.52 14.13
C ASP A 411 -0.86 32.93 14.29
N GLN A 412 -1.36 33.26 15.48
CA GLN A 412 -1.50 34.66 15.90
C GLN A 412 -1.14 34.84 17.38
N ASN A 413 0.16 34.79 17.68
CA ASN A 413 0.70 35.51 18.83
C ASN A 413 1.44 36.77 18.35
N GLN A 414 0.69 37.88 18.39
CA GLN A 414 1.08 39.28 18.60
C GLN A 414 2.41 39.79 17.99
N SER A 415 2.30 40.68 16.99
CA SER A 415 2.85 42.06 17.05
C SER A 415 2.29 42.95 15.93
N PRO A 416 2.13 44.27 16.15
CA PRO A 416 1.22 45.11 15.35
C PRO A 416 1.90 45.91 14.22
N GLN A 417 1.13 46.06 13.13
CA GLN A 417 1.07 47.17 12.16
C GLN A 417 2.32 47.55 11.34
N SER A 418 2.17 47.44 10.01
CA SER A 418 2.47 48.55 9.08
C SER A 418 1.84 48.27 7.70
N GLU A 419 0.90 49.10 7.27
CA GLU A 419 0.49 49.22 5.85
C GLU A 419 1.66 49.73 5.00
N PRO A 420 1.69 49.45 3.67
CA PRO A 420 1.48 50.59 2.76
C PRO A 420 0.83 50.30 1.39
N ALA A 421 -0.03 51.25 1.01
CA ALA A 421 -0.04 52.02 -0.25
C ALA A 421 -0.22 51.32 -1.62
N ASP A 422 -1.45 51.46 -2.12
CA ASP A 422 -1.86 51.96 -3.45
C ASP A 422 -0.75 52.36 -4.45
N ARG A 423 -0.78 51.77 -5.65
CA ARG A 423 -0.32 52.39 -6.91
C ARG A 423 -0.88 51.66 -8.15
N LYS A 424 -1.98 52.21 -8.69
CA LYS A 424 -2.36 52.05 -10.10
C LYS A 424 -1.31 52.70 -11.03
N LYS A 425 -1.00 52.05 -12.16
CA LYS A 425 -0.96 52.72 -13.47
C LYS A 425 -0.91 51.75 -14.66
N THR A 426 -1.90 52.00 -15.51
CA THR A 426 -2.16 51.69 -16.92
C THR A 426 -1.00 51.93 -17.89
N VAL A 427 -1.23 51.51 -19.16
CA VAL A 427 -0.69 51.96 -20.48
C VAL A 427 0.04 50.80 -21.20
N THR A 428 -0.21 50.38 -22.45
CA THR A 428 -1.11 50.77 -23.57
C THR A 428 -1.05 49.65 -24.63
N ALA A 429 -2.14 49.45 -25.36
CA ALA A 429 -2.19 48.68 -26.60
C ALA A 429 -1.67 49.50 -27.80
N GLY A 430 -0.93 48.85 -28.69
CA GLY A 430 -0.54 49.35 -30.02
C GLY A 430 -0.81 48.29 -31.08
N LYS A 431 -1.55 48.68 -32.13
CA LYS A 431 -1.91 47.92 -33.33
C LYS A 431 -0.89 48.12 -34.46
N LEU A 432 -0.82 47.16 -35.40
CA LEU A 432 -0.79 47.26 -36.88
C LEU A 432 -0.16 45.95 -37.43
N GLU A 433 -0.90 45.03 -38.07
CA GLU A 433 -1.38 44.97 -39.49
C GLU A 433 -0.40 44.30 -40.48
N ASP A 434 -0.91 43.23 -41.11
CA ASP A 434 -0.69 42.60 -42.44
C ASP A 434 0.72 42.48 -43.07
N ASP A 435 1.10 41.24 -43.41
CA ASP A 435 1.27 40.86 -44.82
C ASP A 435 1.26 39.32 -45.03
N LEU A 436 0.52 38.90 -46.05
CA LEU A 436 0.39 37.54 -46.58
C LEU A 436 1.53 37.21 -47.55
N LEU A 437 1.98 35.96 -47.62
CA LEU A 437 2.21 35.18 -48.87
C LEU A 437 2.75 33.77 -48.57
N SER A 438 2.19 32.79 -49.27
CA SER A 438 2.56 31.36 -49.27
C SER A 438 3.33 30.98 -50.56
N PRO A 439 3.60 29.69 -50.82
CA PRO A 439 4.83 28.95 -50.51
C PRO A 439 5.64 28.62 -51.80
N ASP A 440 6.92 28.26 -51.68
CA ASP A 440 7.52 27.45 -52.75
C ASP A 440 8.57 26.43 -52.29
N SER A 441 8.45 25.32 -52.99
CA SER A 441 9.19 24.07 -52.92
C SER A 441 10.51 24.13 -53.69
N SER A 442 11.41 23.19 -53.36
CA SER A 442 12.64 22.80 -54.08
C SER A 442 13.92 23.59 -53.77
N GLU A 443 14.89 22.90 -53.16
CA GLU A 443 16.15 22.50 -53.83
C GLU A 443 17.05 21.75 -52.84
N VAL A 444 17.19 20.44 -53.06
CA VAL A 444 18.27 19.62 -52.50
C VAL A 444 19.48 19.73 -53.44
N LYS A 445 20.64 20.15 -52.93
CA LYS A 445 21.92 20.02 -53.62
C LYS A 445 22.95 19.31 -52.73
N SER A 446 23.48 18.24 -53.31
CA SER A 446 24.57 17.35 -52.92
C SER A 446 25.93 18.04 -52.78
N LEU A 447 26.77 17.57 -51.85
CA LEU A 447 28.23 17.71 -51.91
C LEU A 447 28.92 16.46 -51.31
N GLU A 448 29.88 15.92 -52.06
CA GLU A 448 30.70 14.75 -51.75
C GLU A 448 31.94 15.11 -50.91
N ALA A 449 32.28 14.17 -50.02
CA ALA A 449 33.60 13.68 -49.59
C ALA A 449 34.74 14.66 -49.24
N ALA A 450 35.07 14.73 -47.94
CA ALA A 450 36.43 14.94 -47.44
C ALA A 450 36.66 14.27 -46.06
N ASN A 451 37.62 13.33 -46.03
CA ASN A 451 38.49 12.86 -44.94
C ASN A 451 37.94 12.19 -43.66
N MET A 452 38.44 10.96 -43.44
CA MET A 452 38.05 9.92 -42.46
C MET A 452 38.98 9.86 -41.23
N GLU A 453 39.27 10.97 -40.54
CA GLU A 453 40.11 10.89 -39.30
C GLU A 453 39.91 11.99 -38.24
N ASP A 454 38.88 12.85 -38.35
CA ASP A 454 38.49 13.81 -37.31
C ASP A 454 36.97 14.06 -37.36
N TYR A 455 36.16 13.16 -36.80
CA TYR A 455 34.74 13.44 -36.55
C TYR A 455 34.44 13.28 -35.07
N VAL A 456 34.64 14.37 -34.36
CA VAL A 456 34.23 14.54 -32.98
C VAL A 456 32.68 14.55 -32.94
N TYR A 457 32.10 13.64 -32.19
CA TYR A 457 30.66 13.51 -31.97
C TYR A 457 30.19 14.62 -31.01
N ASP A 458 29.86 15.79 -31.56
CA ASP A 458 29.69 17.00 -30.75
C ASP A 458 28.40 17.80 -31.00
N GLU A 459 27.38 17.22 -31.67
CA GLU A 459 26.18 18.00 -32.00
C GLU A 459 24.86 17.23 -31.82
N ILE A 460 23.90 17.86 -31.15
CA ILE A 460 22.49 17.50 -31.17
C ILE A 460 21.96 17.65 -32.61
N ILE A 461 21.21 16.66 -33.10
CA ILE A 461 20.66 16.69 -34.45
C ILE A 461 19.59 17.79 -34.54
N ARG A 462 19.85 18.82 -35.35
CA ARG A 462 18.85 19.84 -35.59
C ARG A 462 17.73 19.32 -36.50
N GLY A 463 16.52 19.13 -35.96
CA GLY A 463 15.41 18.59 -36.75
C GLY A 463 14.09 18.43 -36.00
N ASP A 464 13.04 18.11 -36.75
CA ASP A 464 11.70 17.82 -36.24
C ASP A 464 11.51 16.33 -35.95
N SER A 465 11.23 15.99 -34.70
CA SER A 465 11.12 14.62 -34.19
C SER A 465 10.05 13.77 -34.90
N ARG A 466 9.09 14.37 -35.61
CA ARG A 466 8.15 13.62 -36.46
C ARG A 466 8.84 12.89 -37.62
N TYR A 467 10.10 13.22 -37.90
CA TYR A 467 10.93 12.56 -38.90
C TYR A 467 12.16 11.86 -38.28
N LEU A 468 12.11 11.46 -37.00
CA LEU A 468 13.27 10.96 -36.27
C LEU A 468 13.92 9.72 -36.92
N GLU A 469 13.15 8.78 -37.48
CA GLU A 469 13.72 7.59 -38.12
C GLU A 469 14.65 7.97 -39.27
N LYS A 470 14.27 8.96 -40.07
CA LYS A 470 15.08 9.45 -41.20
C LYS A 470 16.39 10.08 -40.74
N TYR A 471 16.37 10.81 -39.62
CA TYR A 471 17.58 11.38 -39.05
C TYR A 471 18.50 10.30 -38.48
N LEU A 472 17.92 9.35 -37.76
CA LEU A 472 18.66 8.23 -37.18
C LEU A 472 19.22 7.28 -38.25
N GLU A 473 18.47 6.97 -39.32
CA GLU A 473 18.98 6.19 -40.46
C GLU A 473 20.25 6.80 -41.02
N ARG A 474 20.29 8.12 -41.20
CA ARG A 474 21.48 8.82 -41.68
C ARG A 474 22.64 8.70 -40.70
N VAL A 475 22.41 8.98 -39.43
CA VAL A 475 23.46 8.98 -38.38
C VAL A 475 23.98 7.57 -38.10
N MET A 476 23.10 6.58 -38.09
CA MET A 476 23.41 5.19 -37.81
C MET A 476 24.04 4.50 -39.02
N SER A 477 23.58 4.76 -40.24
CA SER A 477 24.21 4.20 -41.45
C SER A 477 25.57 4.80 -41.77
N GLU A 478 25.82 6.06 -41.40
CA GLU A 478 27.12 6.70 -41.61
C GLU A 478 28.14 6.33 -40.52
N ASN A 479 27.73 6.11 -39.24
CA ASN A 479 28.67 6.02 -38.12
C ASN A 479 28.32 5.11 -36.91
N LEU A 480 27.15 4.45 -36.81
CA LEU A 480 26.76 3.63 -35.62
C LEU A 480 26.07 2.30 -36.00
N CYS A 481 26.71 1.17 -35.68
CA CYS A 481 26.11 -0.16 -35.76
C CYS A 481 25.43 -0.52 -34.43
N GLY A 482 24.12 -0.31 -34.30
CA GLY A 482 23.37 -0.72 -33.10
C GLY A 482 21.88 -0.41 -33.21
N LYS A 483 21.04 -0.90 -32.30
CA LYS A 483 19.71 -0.32 -32.02
C LYS A 483 19.85 0.59 -30.79
N ILE A 484 18.91 1.49 -30.54
CA ILE A 484 18.94 2.35 -29.34
C ILE A 484 18.59 1.51 -28.11
N ASP A 485 19.37 1.56 -27.04
CA ASP A 485 19.12 0.73 -25.85
C ASP A 485 18.18 1.43 -24.86
N LEU A 486 18.27 2.76 -24.76
CA LEU A 486 17.50 3.57 -23.81
C LEU A 486 17.03 4.87 -24.45
N ALA A 487 15.73 5.14 -24.38
CA ALA A 487 15.17 6.45 -24.69
C ALA A 487 14.72 7.16 -23.41
N ILE A 488 15.14 8.41 -23.20
CA ILE A 488 14.69 9.26 -22.09
C ILE A 488 14.23 10.58 -22.68
N THR A 489 13.04 11.06 -22.30
CA THR A 489 12.52 12.29 -22.89
C THR A 489 11.52 13.03 -22.02
N SER A 490 11.31 14.31 -22.31
CA SER A 490 10.26 15.15 -21.75
C SER A 490 9.55 15.89 -22.90
N PRO A 491 8.39 15.41 -23.39
CA PRO A 491 7.72 16.02 -24.53
C PRO A 491 7.23 17.44 -24.21
N PRO A 492 6.97 18.29 -25.22
CA PRO A 492 6.32 19.59 -25.01
C PRO A 492 4.91 19.40 -24.44
N TYR A 493 4.50 20.19 -23.43
CA TYR A 493 3.18 20.06 -22.80
C TYR A 493 2.13 20.85 -23.59
N PHE A 494 1.73 20.31 -24.75
CA PHE A 494 0.80 20.95 -25.69
C PHE A 494 1.22 22.41 -26.02
N ASP A 495 0.34 23.39 -25.79
CA ASP A 495 0.53 24.81 -26.09
C ASP A 495 1.01 25.64 -24.88
N LEU A 496 1.48 24.96 -23.82
CA LEU A 496 1.83 25.62 -22.55
C LEU A 496 3.04 26.57 -22.67
N LYS A 497 3.93 26.31 -23.62
CA LYS A 497 5.14 27.11 -23.86
C LYS A 497 5.39 27.26 -25.35
N ASP A 498 5.77 28.46 -25.77
CA ASP A 498 6.34 28.74 -27.08
C ASP A 498 7.87 28.61 -26.97
N TYR A 499 8.48 27.80 -27.83
CA TYR A 499 9.93 27.55 -27.84
C TYR A 499 10.67 28.36 -28.91
N ASP A 500 10.06 29.42 -29.43
CA ASP A 500 10.64 30.35 -30.42
C ASP A 500 11.13 29.66 -31.71
N VAL A 501 10.43 28.61 -32.14
CA VAL A 501 10.64 27.95 -33.43
C VAL A 501 9.45 28.20 -34.36
N GLU A 502 9.58 27.89 -35.64
CA GLU A 502 8.44 27.98 -36.56
C GLU A 502 7.29 27.13 -36.03
N THR A 503 6.08 27.69 -35.95
CA THR A 503 4.89 27.02 -35.38
C THR A 503 4.65 25.65 -36.01
N SER A 504 4.91 25.52 -37.32
CA SER A 504 4.81 24.25 -38.05
C SER A 504 5.78 23.17 -37.57
N SER A 505 6.86 23.53 -36.88
CA SER A 505 7.91 22.62 -36.39
C SER A 505 7.81 22.35 -34.87
N GLN A 506 6.93 23.04 -34.15
CA GLN A 506 6.70 22.82 -32.72
C GLN A 506 5.45 21.99 -32.48
N ILE A 507 5.61 20.76 -32.01
CA ILE A 507 4.50 19.88 -31.66
C ILE A 507 3.63 20.54 -30.57
N GLY A 508 2.34 20.71 -30.87
CA GLY A 508 1.34 21.26 -29.95
C GLY A 508 1.08 22.76 -30.09
N GLN A 509 1.97 23.54 -30.71
CA GLN A 509 1.80 24.99 -30.83
C GLN A 509 0.86 25.34 -31.98
N GLY A 510 -0.27 25.98 -31.67
CA GLY A 510 -1.25 26.41 -32.69
C GLY A 510 -2.17 25.30 -33.22
N ASP A 511 -2.05 24.08 -32.70
CA ASP A 511 -2.85 22.91 -33.07
C ASP A 511 -3.97 22.61 -32.07
N SER A 512 -4.88 21.71 -32.43
CA SER A 512 -5.83 21.13 -31.47
C SER A 512 -5.15 20.11 -30.55
N TYR A 513 -5.65 19.92 -29.33
CA TYR A 513 -5.11 18.90 -28.41
C TYR A 513 -5.12 17.49 -29.03
N GLN A 514 -6.14 17.17 -29.84
CA GLN A 514 -6.20 15.89 -30.53
C GLN A 514 -5.08 15.74 -31.58
N GLN A 515 -4.78 16.79 -32.33
CA GLN A 515 -3.67 16.78 -33.29
C GLN A 515 -2.32 16.64 -32.59
N TYR A 516 -2.15 17.32 -31.45
CA TYR A 516 -0.97 17.16 -30.60
C TYR A 516 -0.76 15.70 -30.15
N LEU A 517 -1.83 15.01 -29.74
CA LEU A 517 -1.74 13.59 -29.37
C LEU A 517 -1.35 12.70 -30.57
N LEU A 518 -1.85 12.98 -31.77
CA LEU A 518 -1.47 12.25 -33.00
C LEU A 518 0.01 12.47 -33.38
N ASP A 519 0.51 13.69 -33.19
CA ASP A 519 1.92 14.01 -33.43
C ASP A 519 2.82 13.30 -32.40
N LEU A 520 2.43 13.29 -31.12
CA LEU A 520 3.13 12.50 -30.09
C LEU A 520 3.10 11.00 -30.39
N GLU A 521 1.96 10.45 -30.79
CA GLU A 521 1.83 9.05 -31.20
C GLU A 521 2.82 8.72 -32.33
N THR A 522 2.91 9.60 -33.33
CA THR A 522 3.83 9.46 -34.46
C THR A 522 5.29 9.40 -34.01
N VAL A 523 5.68 10.24 -33.05
CA VAL A 523 7.04 10.24 -32.48
C VAL A 523 7.28 8.98 -31.64
N LEU A 524 6.38 8.66 -30.70
CA LEU A 524 6.54 7.53 -29.79
C LEU A 524 6.53 6.17 -30.51
N LYS A 525 5.82 6.07 -31.64
CA LYS A 525 5.86 4.92 -32.54
C LYS A 525 7.22 4.76 -33.23
N GLN A 526 7.79 5.86 -33.71
CA GLN A 526 9.14 5.83 -34.28
C GLN A 526 10.18 5.46 -33.22
N VAL A 527 10.05 5.99 -31.99
CA VAL A 527 10.90 5.58 -30.86
C VAL A 527 10.77 4.08 -30.59
N TYR A 528 9.54 3.52 -30.61
CA TYR A 528 9.34 2.08 -30.49
C TYR A 528 10.10 1.29 -31.56
N ASN A 529 10.12 1.74 -32.81
CA ASN A 529 10.78 1.01 -33.90
C ASN A 529 12.31 0.99 -33.78
N VAL A 530 12.91 2.07 -33.26
CA VAL A 530 14.38 2.24 -33.21
C VAL A 530 15.02 1.72 -31.93
N VAL A 531 14.25 1.65 -30.83
CA VAL A 531 14.73 1.05 -29.57
C VAL A 531 14.91 -0.46 -29.73
N SER A 532 15.89 -1.06 -29.06
CA SER A 532 16.12 -2.51 -29.05
C SER A 532 14.96 -3.27 -28.42
N ASP A 533 14.97 -4.60 -28.49
CA ASP A 533 13.87 -5.43 -27.97
C ASP A 533 13.93 -5.59 -26.45
N ASP A 534 15.13 -5.43 -25.88
CA ASP A 534 15.45 -5.35 -24.45
C ASP A 534 15.53 -3.90 -23.94
N GLY A 535 15.33 -2.92 -24.81
CA GLY A 535 15.43 -1.51 -24.47
C GLY A 535 14.18 -0.94 -23.78
N SER A 536 14.32 0.27 -23.27
CA SER A 536 13.26 0.96 -22.52
C SER A 536 13.06 2.42 -22.94
N LEU A 537 11.84 2.92 -22.71
CA LEU A 537 11.46 4.31 -22.91
C LEU A 537 11.02 4.92 -21.57
N TRP A 538 11.59 6.06 -21.23
CA TRP A 538 11.32 6.81 -20.01
C TRP A 538 10.79 8.20 -20.36
N VAL A 539 9.54 8.47 -20.00
CA VAL A 539 8.88 9.74 -20.31
C VAL A 539 8.65 10.54 -19.03
N ILE A 540 9.34 11.68 -18.90
CA ILE A 540 9.11 12.66 -17.84
C ILE A 540 7.97 13.58 -18.27
N VAL A 541 6.88 13.57 -17.51
CA VAL A 541 5.66 14.31 -17.87
C VAL A 541 4.84 14.68 -16.64
N ASN A 542 4.01 15.70 -16.75
CA ASN A 542 3.11 16.09 -15.67
C ASN A 542 1.74 16.51 -16.19
N ASN A 543 0.79 16.56 -15.28
CA ASN A 543 -0.49 17.20 -15.50
C ASN A 543 -0.27 18.70 -15.70
N PHE A 544 -0.99 19.26 -16.66
CA PHE A 544 -1.08 20.70 -16.82
C PHE A 544 -2.54 21.14 -16.69
N GLN A 545 -2.76 22.45 -16.57
CA GLN A 545 -4.09 23.01 -16.50
C GLN A 545 -4.35 23.92 -17.69
N THR A 546 -5.48 23.70 -18.36
CA THR A 546 -6.03 24.60 -19.38
C THR A 546 -7.47 24.91 -19.02
N ASN A 547 -7.90 26.17 -19.12
CA ASN A 547 -9.27 26.59 -18.81
C ASN A 547 -9.81 26.13 -17.43
N GLN A 548 -8.95 26.10 -16.39
CA GLN A 548 -9.26 25.62 -15.03
C GLN A 548 -9.59 24.12 -14.93
N GLN A 549 -9.38 23.35 -15.99
CA GLN A 549 -9.48 21.89 -16.01
C GLN A 549 -8.08 21.28 -15.96
N VAL A 550 -7.94 20.19 -15.24
CA VAL A 550 -6.70 19.40 -15.23
C VAL A 550 -6.71 18.51 -16.46
N VAL A 551 -5.64 18.58 -17.24
CA VAL A 551 -5.37 17.65 -18.34
C VAL A 551 -4.43 16.57 -17.82
N ASP A 552 -4.89 15.31 -17.87
CA ASP A 552 -4.12 14.13 -17.49
C ASP A 552 -3.24 13.65 -18.65
N LEU A 553 -2.25 14.47 -19.01
CA LEU A 553 -1.28 14.15 -20.05
C LEU A 553 -0.51 12.84 -19.79
N PRO A 554 -0.08 12.52 -18.55
CA PRO A 554 0.52 11.22 -18.24
C PRO A 554 -0.41 10.05 -18.61
N GLY A 555 -1.70 10.12 -18.25
CA GLY A 555 -2.70 9.12 -18.63
C GLY A 555 -2.86 9.00 -20.14
N ASP A 556 -2.89 10.13 -20.86
CA ASP A 556 -2.96 10.14 -22.32
C ASP A 556 -1.73 9.49 -22.98
N ILE A 557 -0.52 9.79 -22.50
CA ILE A 557 0.73 9.16 -23.01
C ILE A 557 0.75 7.65 -22.72
N ILE A 558 0.30 7.21 -21.54
CA ILE A 558 0.17 5.78 -21.23
C ILE A 558 -0.74 5.10 -22.25
N ASN A 559 -1.90 5.70 -22.54
CA ASN A 559 -2.84 5.17 -23.52
C ASN A 559 -2.20 5.09 -24.92
N LEU A 560 -1.56 6.18 -25.38
CA LEU A 560 -0.89 6.21 -26.68
C LEU A 560 0.17 5.10 -26.80
N CYS A 561 1.07 5.00 -25.82
CA CYS A 561 2.14 4.00 -25.77
C CYS A 561 1.62 2.55 -25.79
N GLN A 562 0.50 2.29 -25.10
CA GLN A 562 -0.14 0.97 -25.05
C GLN A 562 -1.03 0.68 -26.26
N SER A 563 -1.39 1.69 -27.06
CA SER A 563 -2.25 1.55 -28.23
C SER A 563 -1.54 1.63 -29.58
N LEU A 564 -0.22 1.84 -29.62
CA LEU A 564 0.60 2.09 -30.84
C LEU A 564 0.40 1.07 -31.99
N SER A 565 -0.13 -0.11 -31.68
CA SER A 565 -0.31 -1.21 -32.63
C SER A 565 -1.68 -1.88 -32.54
N VAL A 566 -2.67 -1.20 -31.94
CA VAL A 566 -4.04 -1.72 -31.94
C VAL A 566 -4.58 -1.63 -33.36
N GLN A 567 -4.68 -2.78 -34.02
CA GLN A 567 -5.44 -2.89 -35.25
C GLN A 567 -6.88 -2.46 -34.92
N GLU A 568 -7.28 -1.27 -35.40
CA GLU A 568 -8.63 -0.76 -35.15
C GLU A 568 -9.66 -1.33 -36.14
N HIS A 569 -9.19 -1.76 -37.31
CA HIS A 569 -10.01 -2.19 -38.42
C HIS A 569 -9.64 -3.60 -38.87
N CYS A 570 -10.64 -4.44 -39.11
CA CYS A 570 -10.43 -5.82 -39.52
C CYS A 570 -9.79 -5.88 -40.91
N PRO A 571 -8.60 -6.49 -41.09
CA PRO A 571 -7.96 -6.56 -42.40
C PRO A 571 -8.70 -7.47 -43.39
N ASN A 572 -9.50 -8.41 -42.89
CA ASN A 572 -10.27 -9.32 -43.74
C ASN A 572 -11.61 -8.75 -44.19
N CYS A 573 -12.18 -7.82 -43.43
CA CYS A 573 -13.52 -7.30 -43.65
C CYS A 573 -13.53 -5.82 -44.08
N SER A 574 -12.41 -5.11 -43.91
CA SER A 574 -12.30 -3.73 -44.34
C SER A 574 -11.79 -3.64 -45.78
N THR A 575 -12.39 -2.74 -46.56
CA THR A 575 -12.00 -2.38 -47.92
C THR A 575 -11.83 -0.85 -48.00
N ASP A 576 -11.35 -0.35 -49.14
CA ASP A 576 -11.18 1.09 -49.38
C ASP A 576 -12.51 1.89 -49.26
N GLU A 577 -13.67 1.23 -49.35
CA GLU A 577 -15.00 1.85 -49.25
C GLU A 577 -15.73 1.53 -47.93
N ILE A 578 -15.32 0.49 -47.20
CA ILE A 578 -16.03 -0.02 -46.02
C ILE A 578 -15.01 -0.35 -44.92
N THR A 579 -15.03 0.40 -43.83
CA THR A 579 -14.24 0.11 -42.63
C THR A 579 -15.05 -0.73 -41.64
N VAL A 580 -14.54 -1.90 -41.27
CA VAL A 580 -15.16 -2.76 -40.24
C VAL A 580 -14.34 -2.65 -38.95
N PRO A 581 -14.85 -1.97 -37.91
CA PRO A 581 -14.11 -1.78 -36.67
C PRO A 581 -13.99 -3.09 -35.89
N LEU A 582 -12.89 -3.23 -35.15
CA LEU A 582 -12.66 -4.35 -34.25
C LEU A 582 -13.15 -3.98 -32.83
N THR A 583 -13.92 -4.88 -32.21
CA THR A 583 -14.45 -4.71 -30.86
C THR A 583 -13.40 -5.03 -29.80
N LYS A 584 -13.46 -4.33 -28.66
CA LYS A 584 -12.55 -4.57 -27.51
C LYS A 584 -12.81 -5.96 -26.93
N GLY A 585 -11.76 -6.77 -26.79
CA GLY A 585 -11.82 -8.10 -26.17
C GLY A 585 -11.66 -8.05 -24.65
N GLU A 586 -11.30 -9.19 -24.05
CA GLU A 586 -11.18 -9.36 -22.60
C GLU A 586 -10.02 -8.55 -21.98
N SER A 587 -8.96 -8.26 -22.74
CA SER A 587 -7.84 -7.40 -22.34
C SER A 587 -7.86 -6.04 -23.04
N ALA A 588 -7.22 -5.02 -22.44
CA ALA A 588 -7.14 -3.67 -23.01
C ALA A 588 -6.48 -3.62 -24.41
N THR A 589 -5.64 -4.60 -24.71
CA THR A 589 -4.82 -4.75 -25.92
C THR A 589 -5.42 -5.72 -26.95
N SER A 590 -6.48 -6.45 -26.59
CA SER A 590 -7.14 -7.45 -27.43
C SER A 590 -8.26 -6.83 -28.27
N ARG A 591 -8.31 -7.19 -29.55
CA ARG A 591 -9.35 -6.77 -30.49
C ARG A 591 -9.88 -7.96 -31.29
N SER A 592 -11.19 -7.99 -31.55
CA SER A 592 -11.84 -9.06 -32.32
C SER A 592 -12.80 -8.50 -33.35
N CYS A 593 -12.94 -9.20 -34.49
CA CYS A 593 -13.89 -8.82 -35.53
C CYS A 593 -15.27 -9.42 -35.24
N VAL A 594 -16.32 -8.63 -35.39
CA VAL A 594 -17.71 -9.11 -35.28
C VAL A 594 -18.19 -9.82 -36.56
N ASN A 595 -17.52 -9.60 -37.69
CA ASN A 595 -17.92 -10.11 -39.01
C ASN A 595 -17.10 -11.33 -39.47
N CYS A 596 -15.97 -11.63 -38.83
CA CYS A 596 -15.16 -12.80 -39.15
C CYS A 596 -14.38 -13.27 -37.92
N GLU A 597 -13.67 -14.39 -38.02
CA GLU A 597 -12.90 -14.99 -36.91
C GLU A 597 -11.56 -14.28 -36.66
N PHE A 598 -11.32 -13.10 -37.23
CA PHE A 598 -10.09 -12.35 -37.00
C PHE A 598 -10.01 -11.84 -35.56
N GLN A 599 -8.91 -12.15 -34.89
CA GLN A 599 -8.53 -11.63 -33.58
C GLN A 599 -7.10 -11.09 -33.67
N SER A 600 -6.83 -9.98 -32.98
CA SER A 600 -5.49 -9.44 -32.82
C SER A 600 -5.20 -9.18 -31.35
N ASP A 601 -4.10 -9.76 -30.86
CA ASP A 601 -3.48 -9.39 -29.59
C ASP A 601 -2.25 -8.54 -29.88
N SER A 602 -2.27 -7.28 -29.44
CA SER A 602 -1.24 -6.27 -29.75
C SER A 602 0.03 -6.37 -28.91
N HIS A 603 0.20 -7.44 -28.11
CA HIS A 603 1.34 -7.58 -27.20
C HIS A 603 2.73 -7.57 -27.87
N SER A 604 2.83 -7.76 -29.19
CA SER A 604 4.11 -7.84 -29.90
C SER A 604 4.63 -6.52 -30.49
N THR A 605 3.86 -5.42 -30.41
CA THR A 605 4.17 -4.17 -31.15
C THR A 605 3.81 -2.87 -30.41
N ALA A 606 3.52 -2.93 -29.11
CA ALA A 606 3.24 -1.77 -28.26
C ALA A 606 4.15 -1.73 -27.03
N TRP A 607 4.25 -0.57 -26.39
CA TRP A 607 4.98 -0.43 -25.13
C TRP A 607 4.19 -1.01 -23.96
N ASN A 608 4.88 -1.69 -23.05
CA ASN A 608 4.32 -2.11 -21.76
C ASN A 608 4.72 -1.09 -20.70
N LEU A 609 3.74 -0.52 -20.00
CA LEU A 609 4.00 0.30 -18.82
C LEU A 609 4.51 -0.60 -17.69
N ARG A 610 5.77 -0.43 -17.32
CA ARG A 610 6.47 -1.21 -16.31
C ARG A 610 6.31 -0.62 -14.92
N ASP A 611 6.46 0.70 -14.78
CA ASP A 611 6.33 1.40 -13.50
C ASP A 611 5.97 2.88 -13.72
N ILE A 612 5.44 3.52 -12.66
CA ILE A 612 5.22 4.96 -12.57
C ILE A 612 6.01 5.47 -11.36
N ILE A 613 6.98 6.33 -11.64
CA ILE A 613 7.82 6.95 -10.64
C ILE A 613 7.38 8.42 -10.46
N VAL A 614 7.39 8.89 -9.22
CA VAL A 614 7.12 10.29 -8.88
C VAL A 614 8.45 10.98 -8.61
N TRP A 615 8.80 11.95 -9.44
CA TRP A 615 9.93 12.84 -9.17
C TRP A 615 9.46 14.00 -8.29
N ASP A 616 9.88 14.02 -7.02
CA ASP A 616 9.71 15.18 -6.14
C ASP A 616 10.82 16.21 -6.42
N LYS A 617 10.40 17.36 -6.95
CA LYS A 617 11.28 18.46 -7.34
C LYS A 617 11.82 19.23 -6.14
N ASN A 618 11.25 19.03 -4.95
CA ASN A 618 11.57 19.73 -3.69
C ASN A 618 11.47 21.27 -3.73
N HIS A 619 11.20 21.85 -4.90
CA HIS A 619 11.04 23.28 -5.16
C HIS A 619 9.75 23.55 -5.93
N ALA A 620 8.87 24.30 -5.30
CA ALA A 620 7.84 25.11 -5.94
C ALA A 620 7.80 26.45 -5.20
N LEU A 621 7.36 27.54 -5.82
CA LEU A 621 7.12 28.77 -5.04
C LEU A 621 6.14 28.45 -3.90
N PRO A 622 6.35 28.96 -2.67
CA PRO A 622 5.46 28.68 -1.54
C PRO A 622 4.04 29.23 -1.78
N TYR A 623 3.88 30.08 -2.79
CA TYR A 623 2.63 30.68 -3.23
C TYR A 623 2.29 30.27 -4.66
N VAL A 624 1.02 29.98 -4.89
CA VAL A 624 0.40 29.78 -6.20
C VAL A 624 -0.82 30.69 -6.26
N LYS A 625 -1.06 31.33 -7.41
CA LYS A 625 -2.24 32.18 -7.59
C LYS A 625 -3.48 31.28 -7.70
N ASN A 626 -4.64 31.77 -7.28
CA ASN A 626 -5.96 31.15 -7.54
C ASN A 626 -6.23 29.78 -6.89
N GLY A 627 -5.73 29.51 -5.67
CA GLY A 627 -6.15 28.33 -4.89
C GLY A 627 -5.68 26.97 -5.43
N GLN A 628 -4.73 26.95 -6.37
CA GLN A 628 -4.08 25.73 -6.83
C GLN A 628 -3.15 25.15 -5.75
N PHE A 629 -2.94 23.84 -5.75
CA PHE A 629 -1.86 23.23 -4.97
C PHE A 629 -0.51 23.48 -5.65
N ARG A 630 0.57 23.50 -4.84
CA ARG A 630 1.93 23.60 -5.38
C ARG A 630 2.21 22.35 -6.19
N ASN A 631 2.52 22.52 -7.47
CA ASN A 631 2.98 21.45 -8.32
C ASN A 631 4.45 21.13 -8.01
N VAL A 632 4.64 20.25 -7.02
CA VAL A 632 5.97 19.89 -6.47
C VAL A 632 6.56 18.62 -7.07
N PHE A 633 5.83 17.92 -7.94
CA PHE A 633 6.31 16.66 -8.51
C PHE A 633 6.03 16.56 -10.01
N GLU A 634 6.68 15.60 -10.68
CA GLU A 634 6.37 15.15 -12.03
C GLU A 634 6.32 13.62 -12.08
N HIS A 635 5.68 13.05 -13.09
CA HIS A 635 5.67 11.62 -13.33
C HIS A 635 6.84 11.24 -14.24
N ILE A 636 7.40 10.07 -13.98
CA ILE A 636 8.35 9.41 -14.87
C ILE A 636 7.72 8.06 -15.21
N LEU A 637 7.28 7.95 -16.46
CA LEU A 637 6.64 6.76 -16.98
C LEU A 637 7.71 5.83 -17.55
N CYS A 638 7.85 4.64 -16.99
CA CYS A 638 8.81 3.64 -17.45
C CYS A 638 8.12 2.61 -18.34
N PHE A 639 8.52 2.55 -19.61
CA PHE A 639 8.00 1.62 -20.60
C PHE A 639 9.07 0.63 -21.06
N THR A 640 8.69 -0.63 -21.27
CA THR A 640 9.55 -1.67 -21.85
C THR A 640 8.82 -2.41 -22.96
N LYS A 641 9.56 -3.07 -23.87
CA LYS A 641 8.93 -3.92 -24.89
C LYS A 641 8.61 -5.32 -24.38
N SER A 642 9.35 -5.80 -23.38
CA SER A 642 9.15 -7.09 -22.73
C SER A 642 9.00 -6.95 -21.21
N THR A 643 8.17 -7.80 -20.61
CA THR A 643 8.03 -7.93 -19.14
C THR A 643 9.28 -8.52 -18.49
N GLU A 644 10.12 -9.19 -19.27
CA GLU A 644 11.37 -9.83 -18.83
C GLU A 644 12.58 -8.87 -18.88
N THR A 645 12.38 -7.62 -19.26
CA THR A 645 13.47 -6.63 -19.29
C THR A 645 14.02 -6.42 -17.89
N GLU A 646 15.31 -6.69 -17.70
CA GLU A 646 15.99 -6.53 -16.42
C GLU A 646 16.62 -5.14 -16.30
N PHE A 647 16.54 -4.56 -15.09
CA PHE A 647 17.20 -3.31 -14.76
C PHE A 647 18.38 -3.55 -13.82
N GLN A 648 19.42 -2.73 -13.96
CA GLN A 648 20.64 -2.72 -13.15
C GLN A 648 20.38 -2.09 -11.76
N THR A 649 19.46 -2.70 -11.01
CA THR A 649 19.02 -2.17 -9.70
C THR A 649 20.15 -2.05 -8.68
N ASP A 650 21.19 -2.87 -8.82
CA ASP A 650 22.37 -2.87 -7.96
C ASP A 650 23.23 -1.61 -8.09
N GLU A 651 23.21 -0.95 -9.24
CA GLU A 651 23.95 0.30 -9.50
C GLU A 651 23.32 1.50 -8.79
N VAL A 652 22.02 1.42 -8.46
CA VAL A 652 21.27 2.54 -7.87
C VAL A 652 20.81 2.28 -6.43
N ARG A 653 21.30 1.22 -5.77
CA ARG A 653 20.89 0.90 -4.40
C ARG A 653 21.24 2.02 -3.42
N ILE A 654 20.33 2.29 -2.50
CA ILE A 654 20.56 3.16 -1.35
C ILE A 654 21.43 2.40 -0.35
N THR A 655 22.67 2.84 -0.18
CA THR A 655 23.65 2.23 0.71
C THR A 655 23.68 2.85 2.11
N ASN A 656 23.06 4.02 2.31
CA ASN A 656 23.09 4.73 3.59
C ASN A 656 22.08 4.14 4.60
N PRO A 657 22.51 3.53 5.71
CA PRO A 657 21.59 2.93 6.68
C PRO A 657 20.72 3.95 7.42
N ASN A 658 21.04 5.25 7.37
CA ASN A 658 20.19 6.30 7.93
C ASN A 658 18.84 6.39 7.18
N GLU A 659 18.78 5.91 5.94
CA GLU A 659 17.55 5.86 5.13
C GLU A 659 16.76 4.55 5.34
N PHE A 660 17.32 3.58 6.09
CA PHE A 660 16.66 2.31 6.34
C PHE A 660 15.59 2.45 7.43
N LYS A 661 14.67 1.47 7.51
CA LYS A 661 13.66 1.49 8.58
C LYS A 661 14.33 1.27 9.94
N ASN A 662 13.83 1.91 11.00
CA ASN A 662 14.42 1.84 12.34
C ASN A 662 14.57 0.44 12.97
N TRP A 663 13.97 -0.59 12.36
CA TRP A 663 14.09 -1.99 12.77
C TRP A 663 15.11 -2.79 11.93
N TRP A 664 15.86 -2.17 11.02
CA TRP A 664 16.75 -2.87 10.08
C TRP A 664 17.80 -3.74 10.77
N VAL A 665 18.26 -3.32 11.96
CA VAL A 665 19.18 -4.10 12.80
C VAL A 665 18.54 -5.37 13.37
N GLU A 666 17.23 -5.34 13.66
CA GLU A 666 16.49 -6.52 14.14
C GLU A 666 16.24 -7.53 13.01
N TYR A 667 16.10 -7.05 11.77
CA TYR A 667 15.76 -7.84 10.59
C TYR A 667 16.71 -7.59 9.40
N PRO A 668 18.03 -7.81 9.58
CA PRO A 668 19.05 -7.59 8.54
C PRO A 668 18.85 -8.48 7.30
N GLU A 669 18.14 -9.60 7.44
CA GLU A 669 17.78 -10.50 6.35
C GLU A 669 16.81 -9.88 5.33
N ARG A 670 16.11 -8.80 5.68
CA ARG A 670 15.16 -8.11 4.79
C ARG A 670 15.83 -7.10 3.85
N TYR A 671 17.13 -6.88 3.99
CA TYR A 671 17.90 -5.92 3.21
C TYR A 671 18.91 -6.67 2.37
N ASN A 672 19.00 -6.37 1.06
CA ASN A 672 20.13 -6.85 0.27
C ASN A 672 21.42 -6.26 0.87
N PRO A 673 22.51 -7.03 1.02
CA PRO A 673 23.76 -6.51 1.58
C PRO A 673 24.32 -5.29 0.83
N ARG A 674 24.01 -5.11 -0.46
CA ARG A 674 24.40 -3.95 -1.29
C ARG A 674 23.52 -2.72 -1.07
N GLY A 675 22.45 -2.82 -0.29
CA GLY A 675 21.53 -1.73 0.01
C GLY A 675 20.09 -1.93 -0.46
N MET A 676 19.25 -0.93 -0.22
CA MET A 676 17.85 -0.96 -0.60
C MET A 676 17.66 -0.55 -2.05
N VAL A 677 16.72 -1.19 -2.75
CA VAL A 677 16.24 -0.64 -4.02
C VAL A 677 15.59 0.73 -3.73
N PRO A 678 15.84 1.77 -4.54
CA PRO A 678 15.15 3.04 -4.40
C PRO A 678 13.64 2.87 -4.43
N ARG A 679 12.93 3.73 -3.69
CA ARG A 679 11.47 3.82 -3.80
C ARG A 679 11.10 4.41 -5.16
N ASN A 680 9.84 4.26 -5.56
CA ASN A 680 9.29 4.95 -6.74
C ASN A 680 8.94 6.43 -6.49
N ILE A 681 9.49 7.04 -5.43
CA ILE A 681 9.47 8.49 -5.19
C ILE A 681 10.93 8.93 -5.15
N TRP A 682 11.33 9.76 -6.11
CA TRP A 682 12.71 10.18 -6.32
C TRP A 682 12.86 11.67 -6.01
N ASP A 683 13.73 11.97 -5.05
CA ASP A 683 14.03 13.33 -4.63
C ASP A 683 15.21 13.87 -5.42
N PHE A 684 14.96 14.80 -6.34
CA PHE A 684 16.02 15.53 -7.05
C PHE A 684 15.65 17.00 -7.16
N MET A 685 16.56 17.88 -6.75
CA MET A 685 16.34 19.31 -6.87
C MET A 685 16.40 19.72 -8.34
N SER A 686 15.34 20.39 -8.82
CA SER A 686 15.41 21.08 -10.12
C SER A 686 16.48 22.18 -10.06
N PRO A 687 17.30 22.33 -11.12
CA PRO A 687 18.22 23.46 -11.20
C PRO A 687 17.43 24.77 -11.04
N SER A 688 17.84 25.64 -10.10
CA SER A 688 17.21 26.96 -9.99
C SER A 688 17.47 27.78 -11.26
N GLN A 689 16.49 28.59 -11.70
CA GLN A 689 16.72 29.53 -12.80
C GLN A 689 17.93 30.41 -12.45
N GLY A 690 19.01 30.30 -13.23
CA GLY A 690 20.28 31.01 -12.99
C GLY A 690 21.32 30.29 -12.10
N ALA A 691 21.16 29.00 -11.79
CA ALA A 691 22.12 28.23 -10.97
C ALA A 691 23.48 27.99 -11.64
N PHE A 692 23.54 28.04 -12.97
CA PHE A 692 24.79 28.03 -13.73
C PHE A 692 25.31 29.46 -13.79
N GLY A 693 26.33 29.74 -12.97
CA GLY A 693 26.78 31.09 -12.67
C GLY A 693 27.00 31.99 -13.90
N GLN A 694 26.62 33.27 -13.72
CA GLN A 694 27.01 34.40 -14.56
C GLN A 694 26.52 34.45 -16.01
N PHE A 695 25.32 33.95 -16.33
CA PHE A 695 24.69 34.25 -17.63
C PHE A 695 23.19 34.50 -17.48
N ASP A 696 22.72 35.60 -18.10
CA ASP A 696 21.29 35.89 -18.34
C ASP A 696 20.73 34.78 -19.24
N ALA A 697 20.35 33.66 -18.62
CA ALA A 697 19.72 32.53 -19.29
C ALA A 697 18.26 32.87 -19.62
N LEU A 698 18.10 33.66 -20.68
CA LEU A 698 16.92 33.51 -21.53
C LEU A 698 17.03 32.15 -22.24
N ASP A 699 16.06 31.29 -21.88
CA ASP A 699 15.29 30.46 -22.81
C ASP A 699 15.51 28.94 -22.92
N HIS A 700 16.10 28.18 -21.98
CA HIS A 700 15.62 26.78 -21.79
C HIS A 700 14.76 26.69 -20.53
N PRO A 701 13.42 26.69 -20.65
CA PRO A 701 12.54 26.99 -19.53
C PRO A 701 12.31 25.82 -18.55
N ALA A 702 12.98 24.66 -18.71
CA ALA A 702 12.96 23.53 -17.76
C ALA A 702 14.04 22.45 -18.04
N PRO A 703 15.31 22.60 -17.63
CA PRO A 703 16.30 21.52 -17.75
C PRO A 703 16.08 20.42 -16.70
N LEU A 704 16.20 19.14 -17.11
CA LEU A 704 16.18 17.99 -16.21
C LEU A 704 17.41 18.01 -15.27
N PRO A 705 17.30 17.57 -13.99
CA PRO A 705 18.47 17.43 -13.12
C PRO A 705 19.43 16.33 -13.63
N PRO A 706 20.76 16.58 -13.69
CA PRO A 706 21.72 15.57 -14.11
C PRO A 706 21.67 14.28 -13.28
N GLY A 707 21.47 14.39 -11.95
CA GLY A 707 21.36 13.22 -11.07
C GLY A 707 20.11 12.37 -11.34
N LEU A 708 19.01 12.98 -11.78
CA LEU A 708 17.80 12.27 -12.16
C LEU A 708 18.04 11.42 -13.41
N VAL A 709 18.64 12.05 -14.44
CA VAL A 709 19.01 11.37 -15.69
C VAL A 709 20.05 10.28 -15.43
N SER A 710 21.06 10.57 -14.61
CA SER A 710 22.13 9.61 -14.27
C SER A 710 21.54 8.33 -13.68
N ARG A 711 20.59 8.47 -12.74
CA ARG A 711 19.89 7.32 -12.15
C ARG A 711 19.16 6.47 -13.19
N ILE A 712 18.48 7.10 -14.16
CA ILE A 712 17.79 6.37 -15.23
C ILE A 712 18.80 5.65 -16.14
N VAL A 713 19.87 6.34 -16.54
CA VAL A 713 20.93 5.79 -17.40
C VAL A 713 21.62 4.60 -16.73
N GLU A 714 21.99 4.70 -15.45
CA GLU A 714 22.62 3.61 -14.70
C GLU A 714 21.68 2.42 -14.48
N LEU A 715 20.39 2.69 -14.27
CA LEU A 715 19.38 1.65 -14.07
C LEU A 715 19.05 0.89 -15.36
N ALA A 716 19.03 1.56 -16.50
CA ALA A 716 18.45 1.06 -17.74
C ALA A 716 19.42 0.94 -18.94
N SER A 717 20.73 1.13 -18.72
CA SER A 717 21.74 0.96 -19.78
C SER A 717 23.13 0.57 -19.25
N ASN A 718 23.88 -0.22 -20.01
CA ASN A 718 25.28 -0.58 -19.74
C ASN A 718 26.24 0.48 -20.28
N LYS A 719 27.51 0.42 -19.90
CA LYS A 719 28.56 1.27 -20.50
C LYS A 719 28.73 0.90 -21.97
N GLY A 720 28.78 1.91 -22.84
CA GLY A 720 28.84 1.75 -24.30
C GLY A 720 27.49 1.71 -25.01
N ASP A 721 26.38 1.57 -24.27
CA ASP A 721 25.02 1.56 -24.84
C ASP A 721 24.64 2.93 -25.41
N ILE A 722 23.66 2.95 -26.31
CA ILE A 722 23.14 4.14 -26.99
C ILE A 722 21.92 4.68 -26.24
N VAL A 723 22.01 5.93 -25.77
CA VAL A 723 20.95 6.66 -25.08
C VAL A 723 20.42 7.77 -26.00
N PHE A 724 19.11 7.82 -26.19
CA PHE A 724 18.43 8.71 -27.12
C PHE A 724 17.41 9.64 -26.46
N ASP A 725 17.34 10.88 -26.92
CA ASP A 725 16.28 11.83 -26.56
C ASP A 725 15.61 12.45 -27.82
N PRO A 726 14.36 12.09 -28.15
CA PRO A 726 13.62 12.70 -29.26
C PRO A 726 13.23 14.16 -29.03
N PHE A 727 13.33 14.69 -27.80
CA PHE A 727 13.02 16.07 -27.46
C PHE A 727 14.16 16.66 -26.61
N ALA A 728 15.35 16.70 -27.21
CA ALA A 728 16.60 16.87 -26.47
C ALA A 728 16.75 18.22 -25.76
N GLY A 729 16.08 19.28 -26.24
CA GLY A 729 16.27 20.63 -25.74
C GLY A 729 17.76 21.00 -25.77
N SER A 730 18.27 21.52 -24.66
CA SER A 730 19.71 21.82 -24.50
C SER A 730 20.65 20.60 -24.49
N GLY A 731 20.13 19.37 -24.47
CA GLY A 731 20.92 18.13 -24.55
C GLY A 731 21.35 17.53 -23.21
N MET A 732 20.54 17.68 -22.14
CA MET A 732 20.88 17.15 -20.81
C MET A 732 21.01 15.62 -20.78
N VAL A 733 20.10 14.91 -21.47
CA VAL A 733 20.11 13.44 -21.59
C VAL A 733 21.39 12.94 -22.27
N PRO A 734 21.71 13.36 -23.51
CA PRO A 734 22.92 12.90 -24.18
C PRO A 734 24.21 13.32 -23.45
N ALA A 735 24.26 14.54 -22.88
CA ALA A 735 25.42 14.98 -22.08
C ALA A 735 25.68 14.08 -20.86
N THR A 736 24.62 13.69 -20.16
CA THR A 736 24.72 12.80 -18.99
C THR A 736 25.11 11.38 -19.39
N ALA A 737 24.56 10.86 -20.49
CA ALA A 737 24.91 9.55 -21.01
C ALA A 737 26.41 9.48 -21.37
N GLU A 738 26.93 10.47 -22.08
CA GLU A 738 28.35 10.55 -22.45
C GLU A 738 29.26 10.63 -21.23
N ALA A 739 28.92 11.47 -20.25
CA ALA A 739 29.67 11.57 -18.99
C ALA A 739 29.69 10.26 -18.19
N LEU A 740 28.68 9.40 -18.39
CA LEU A 740 28.60 8.06 -17.81
C LEU A 740 29.21 6.98 -18.72
N ASN A 741 29.92 7.33 -19.80
CA ASN A 741 30.53 6.42 -20.77
C ASN A 741 29.50 5.63 -21.61
N ARG A 742 28.42 6.28 -22.02
CA ARG A 742 27.44 5.81 -23.01
C ARG A 742 27.50 6.71 -24.25
N VAL A 743 26.83 6.33 -25.34
CA VAL A 743 26.70 7.17 -26.53
C VAL A 743 25.40 7.97 -26.42
N GLY A 744 25.47 9.30 -26.41
CA GLY A 744 24.31 10.18 -26.37
C GLY A 744 23.86 10.63 -27.76
N ILE A 745 22.57 10.54 -28.07
CA ILE A 745 21.96 11.07 -29.30
C ILE A 745 20.72 11.89 -28.94
N GLY A 746 20.52 13.05 -29.56
CA GLY A 746 19.32 13.87 -29.35
C GLY A 746 18.85 14.57 -30.62
N ILE A 747 17.55 14.87 -30.69
CA ILE A 747 16.94 15.68 -31.76
C ILE A 747 16.30 16.94 -31.14
N GLU A 748 16.55 18.09 -31.76
CA GLU A 748 16.00 19.38 -31.32
C GLU A 748 15.81 20.35 -32.51
N PRO A 749 14.62 20.93 -32.75
CA PRO A 749 14.43 21.87 -33.86
C PRO A 749 15.07 23.25 -33.63
N ASN A 750 15.22 23.71 -32.38
CA ASN A 750 15.75 25.02 -32.03
C ASN A 750 17.28 25.07 -32.09
N ALA A 751 17.80 25.84 -33.06
CA ALA A 751 19.24 26.01 -33.25
C ALA A 751 19.97 26.51 -31.99
N LYS A 752 19.36 27.40 -31.20
CA LYS A 752 19.99 27.96 -29.99
C LYS A 752 20.28 26.88 -28.95
N PHE A 753 19.41 25.88 -28.85
CA PHE A 753 19.60 24.76 -27.93
C PHE A 753 20.68 23.80 -28.40
N CYS A 754 20.70 23.46 -29.69
CA CYS A 754 21.79 22.67 -30.29
C CYS A 754 23.15 23.33 -30.06
N GLU A 755 23.27 24.65 -30.28
CA GLU A 755 24.51 25.42 -30.13
C GLU A 755 25.04 25.45 -28.68
N ARG A 756 24.19 25.24 -27.66
CA ARG A 756 24.58 25.24 -26.24
C ARG A 756 25.14 23.90 -25.75
N TYR A 757 24.94 22.82 -26.51
CA TYR A 757 25.29 21.46 -26.09
C TYR A 757 26.75 21.27 -25.65
N PRO A 758 27.78 21.77 -26.38
CA PRO A 758 29.18 21.52 -26.00
C PRO A 758 29.57 22.09 -24.63
N GLU A 759 29.05 23.27 -24.30
CA GLU A 759 29.24 23.89 -22.99
C GLU A 759 28.54 23.08 -21.89
N LEU A 760 27.31 22.63 -22.12
CA LEU A 760 26.54 21.84 -21.16
C LEU A 760 27.22 20.48 -20.89
N LYS A 761 27.65 19.80 -21.94
CA LYS A 761 28.39 18.53 -21.87
C LYS A 761 29.63 18.64 -20.97
N SER A 762 30.37 19.73 -21.08
CA SER A 762 31.55 19.99 -20.26
C SER A 762 31.18 20.20 -18.78
N GLU A 763 30.11 20.95 -18.50
CA GLU A 763 29.61 21.20 -17.15
C GLU A 763 29.09 19.92 -16.46
N VAL A 764 28.31 19.10 -17.18
CA VAL A 764 27.76 17.83 -16.67
C VAL A 764 28.88 16.83 -16.38
N SER A 765 29.85 16.70 -17.29
CA SER A 765 31.00 15.79 -17.09
C SER A 765 31.76 16.11 -15.81
N ALA A 766 32.07 17.39 -15.57
CA ALA A 766 32.75 17.84 -14.34
C ALA A 766 31.92 17.55 -13.07
N SER A 767 30.59 17.71 -13.12
CA SER A 767 29.69 17.45 -12.00
C SER A 767 29.63 15.96 -11.63
N ILE A 768 29.58 15.07 -12.63
CA ILE A 768 29.53 13.62 -12.42
C ILE A 768 30.87 13.09 -11.91
N GLU A 769 32.00 13.59 -12.42
CA GLU A 769 33.34 13.25 -11.91
C GLU A 769 33.48 13.60 -10.42
N ASP A 770 33.03 14.79 -9.99
CA ASP A 770 33.07 15.21 -8.58
C ASP A 770 32.13 14.35 -7.70
N THR A 771 31.00 13.89 -8.23
CA THR A 771 30.06 13.02 -7.51
C THR A 771 30.62 11.61 -7.34
N ASN A 772 31.19 11.03 -8.40
CA ASN A 772 31.83 9.71 -8.37
C ASN A 772 33.07 9.69 -7.46
N ALA A 773 33.79 10.81 -7.34
CA ALA A 773 34.90 10.95 -6.39
C ALA A 773 34.45 10.99 -4.92
N LYS A 774 33.18 11.30 -4.63
CA LYS A 774 32.61 11.38 -3.29
C LYS A 774 31.95 10.09 -2.82
N THR A 775 31.37 9.31 -3.73
CA THR A 775 30.77 7.99 -3.43
C THR A 775 31.88 6.94 -3.39
N ASN A 776 32.46 6.70 -2.21
CA ASN A 776 33.54 5.71 -2.08
C ASN A 776 32.96 4.28 -2.15
N GLN A 777 33.51 3.44 -3.03
CA GLN A 777 33.34 1.96 -3.04
C GLN A 777 33.42 1.35 -1.62
N SER A 778 34.23 1.97 -0.76
CA SER A 778 34.39 1.67 0.68
C SER A 778 33.07 1.65 1.47
N ASP A 779 32.08 2.50 1.18
CA ASP A 779 30.86 2.58 1.98
C ASP A 779 29.92 1.40 1.70
N GLN A 780 29.83 0.99 0.44
CA GLN A 780 29.08 -0.20 0.04
C GLN A 780 29.71 -1.47 0.60
N ASP A 781 31.04 -1.58 0.56
CA ASP A 781 31.76 -2.72 1.14
C ASP A 781 31.54 -2.80 2.66
N THR A 782 31.53 -1.64 3.35
CA THR A 782 31.25 -1.56 4.79
C THR A 782 29.81 -1.98 5.11
N LEU A 783 28.83 -1.59 4.28
CA LEU A 783 27.43 -2.01 4.44
C LEU A 783 27.27 -3.52 4.29
N VAL A 784 27.92 -4.10 3.27
CA VAL A 784 27.93 -5.55 3.01
C VAL A 784 28.50 -6.29 4.22
N GLU A 785 29.66 -5.85 4.73
CA GLU A 785 30.28 -6.38 5.94
C GLU A 785 29.34 -6.37 7.13
N MET A 786 28.65 -5.25 7.35
CA MET A 786 27.73 -5.07 8.46
C MET A 786 26.50 -5.97 8.37
N ILE A 787 25.78 -5.96 7.24
CA ILE A 787 24.55 -6.74 7.07
C ILE A 787 24.85 -8.24 7.16
N MET A 788 25.94 -8.70 6.52
CA MET A 788 26.31 -10.10 6.57
C MET A 788 26.78 -10.53 7.96
N SER A 789 27.54 -9.69 8.67
CA SER A 789 27.93 -9.94 10.06
C SER A 789 26.72 -10.11 10.97
N LEU A 790 25.72 -9.23 10.86
CA LEU A 790 24.47 -9.34 11.62
C LEU A 790 23.72 -10.64 11.29
N ARG A 791 23.62 -10.99 10.01
CA ARG A 791 22.95 -12.23 9.56
C ARG A 791 23.65 -13.48 10.11
N MET A 792 24.98 -13.53 10.08
CA MET A 792 25.77 -14.67 10.57
C MET A 792 25.57 -14.89 12.07
N VAL A 793 25.71 -13.84 12.89
CA VAL A 793 25.52 -13.97 14.34
C VAL A 793 24.06 -14.26 14.68
N LYS A 794 23.10 -13.66 13.96
CA LYS A 794 21.66 -13.93 14.13
C LYS A 794 21.29 -15.37 13.78
N GLN A 795 21.87 -15.95 12.73
CA GLN A 795 21.59 -17.33 12.30
C GLN A 795 21.81 -18.34 13.43
N ALA A 796 22.87 -18.16 14.23
CA ALA A 796 23.19 -19.02 15.38
C ALA A 796 22.05 -19.10 16.41
N LYS A 797 21.40 -17.96 16.67
CA LYS A 797 20.22 -17.84 17.55
C LYS A 797 18.97 -18.41 16.88
N GLU A 798 18.77 -18.10 15.60
CA GLU A 798 17.52 -18.34 14.90
C GLU A 798 17.25 -19.83 14.68
N VAL A 799 18.30 -20.63 14.47
CA VAL A 799 18.21 -22.11 14.43
C VAL A 799 17.58 -22.64 15.73
N LEU A 800 18.05 -22.19 16.91
CA LEU A 800 17.50 -22.63 18.19
C LEU A 800 16.04 -22.19 18.38
N ARG A 801 15.70 -20.97 17.92
CA ARG A 801 14.34 -20.44 18.00
C ARG A 801 13.38 -21.24 17.12
N LEU A 802 13.77 -21.54 15.89
CA LEU A 802 12.96 -22.31 14.94
C LEU A 802 12.81 -23.76 15.39
N TYR A 803 13.89 -24.38 15.88
CA TYR A 803 13.84 -25.72 16.45
C TYR A 803 12.86 -25.78 17.63
N GLY A 804 12.96 -24.84 18.57
CA GLY A 804 12.03 -24.75 19.72
C GLY A 804 10.57 -24.54 19.31
N LYS A 805 10.30 -23.83 18.19
CA LYS A 805 8.94 -23.68 17.65
C LYS A 805 8.43 -25.00 17.03
N SER A 806 9.29 -25.78 16.40
CA SER A 806 8.93 -27.07 15.76
C SER A 806 8.61 -28.17 16.77
N GLN A 807 9.08 -28.04 18.02
CA GLN A 807 8.89 -29.00 19.09
C GLN A 807 7.88 -28.43 20.09
N GLU A 808 6.58 -28.74 19.93
CA GLU A 808 5.51 -28.28 20.83
C GLU A 808 5.89 -28.47 22.31
N GLY A 809 6.00 -27.37 23.06
CA GLY A 809 6.24 -27.42 24.51
C GLY A 809 7.68 -27.68 24.97
N VAL A 810 8.68 -27.78 24.07
CA VAL A 810 10.09 -27.94 24.47
C VAL A 810 10.76 -26.57 24.57
N GLY A 811 10.94 -26.05 25.79
CA GLY A 811 11.73 -24.84 26.02
C GLY A 811 13.20 -25.04 25.64
N ILE A 812 13.85 -23.97 25.14
CA ILE A 812 15.28 -23.98 24.73
C ILE A 812 16.20 -24.50 25.85
N GLY A 813 15.83 -24.28 27.12
CA GLY A 813 16.56 -24.80 28.28
C GLY A 813 16.60 -26.33 28.40
N ASN A 814 15.73 -27.07 27.71
CA ASN A 814 15.71 -28.54 27.71
C ASN A 814 16.70 -29.16 26.71
N LEU A 815 17.38 -28.36 25.88
CA LEU A 815 18.28 -28.84 24.83
C LEU A 815 19.67 -29.25 25.35
N GLU A 816 19.98 -29.02 26.63
CA GLU A 816 21.30 -29.26 27.24
C GLU A 816 22.47 -28.52 26.55
N ILE A 817 22.15 -27.55 25.67
CA ILE A 817 23.12 -26.70 24.97
C ILE A 817 23.49 -25.53 25.89
N HIS A 818 24.78 -25.37 26.21
CA HIS A 818 25.24 -24.28 27.07
C HIS A 818 26.03 -23.20 26.33
N SER A 819 26.45 -23.44 25.09
CA SER A 819 27.21 -22.47 24.28
C SER A 819 27.03 -22.73 22.80
N VAL A 820 27.05 -21.66 22.01
CA VAL A 820 27.04 -21.73 20.55
C VAL A 820 28.26 -21.01 20.02
N PHE A 821 29.00 -21.61 19.10
CA PHE A 821 30.09 -20.97 18.39
C PHE A 821 29.64 -20.64 16.98
N GLN A 822 29.79 -19.39 16.57
CA GLN A 822 29.56 -18.95 15.21
C GLN A 822 30.89 -18.48 14.63
N LEU A 823 31.49 -19.23 13.71
CA LEU A 823 32.82 -18.94 13.19
C LEU A 823 32.75 -18.64 11.70
N CYS A 824 33.08 -17.41 11.31
CA CYS A 824 33.27 -17.04 9.91
C CYS A 824 34.56 -17.66 9.37
N ARG A 825 34.49 -18.36 8.22
CA ARG A 825 35.64 -18.98 7.55
C ARG A 825 36.33 -18.02 6.58
N ARG A 826 35.54 -17.41 5.70
CA ARG A 826 35.99 -16.47 4.67
C ARG A 826 34.92 -15.40 4.50
N PHE A 827 35.38 -14.15 4.51
CA PHE A 827 34.59 -12.99 4.19
C PHE A 827 35.33 -12.19 3.13
N ASP A 828 34.72 -12.05 1.95
CA ASP A 828 35.28 -11.28 0.82
C ASP A 828 34.18 -10.33 0.35
N SER A 829 34.30 -9.05 0.72
CA SER A 829 33.33 -8.00 0.37
C SER A 829 33.40 -7.63 -1.11
N HIS A 830 34.46 -8.02 -1.84
CA HIS A 830 34.74 -7.56 -3.20
C HIS A 830 34.25 -8.51 -4.31
N THR A 831 33.67 -9.68 -3.99
CA THR A 831 33.18 -10.61 -5.02
C THR A 831 31.81 -10.17 -5.58
N ASN A 832 31.70 -10.10 -6.91
CA ASN A 832 30.50 -9.66 -7.63
C ASN A 832 29.27 -10.56 -7.42
N SER A 833 28.12 -9.90 -7.33
CA SER A 833 26.69 -10.33 -7.40
C SER A 833 26.19 -11.46 -6.50
N ASP A 834 26.97 -12.51 -6.27
CA ASP A 834 26.50 -13.68 -5.52
C ASP A 834 27.23 -13.80 -4.19
N PHE A 835 26.63 -13.28 -3.12
CA PHE A 835 27.06 -13.50 -1.72
C PHE A 835 27.07 -14.99 -1.29
N SER A 836 26.87 -15.92 -2.23
CA SER A 836 26.82 -17.38 -2.10
C SER A 836 28.09 -18.04 -1.54
N HIS A 837 29.13 -17.26 -1.23
CA HIS A 837 30.44 -17.74 -0.80
C HIS A 837 30.85 -17.34 0.63
N VAL A 838 29.96 -16.74 1.42
CA VAL A 838 30.25 -16.47 2.84
C VAL A 838 30.11 -17.76 3.66
N GLY A 839 31.24 -18.38 3.98
CA GLY A 839 31.31 -19.63 4.75
C GLY A 839 31.22 -19.40 6.26
N SER A 840 30.35 -20.16 6.95
CA SER A 840 30.17 -20.12 8.40
C SER A 840 30.14 -21.52 9.03
N ASP A 841 30.71 -21.66 10.22
CA ASP A 841 30.54 -22.82 11.09
C ASP A 841 29.64 -22.47 12.28
N LEU A 842 28.62 -23.30 12.53
CA LEU A 842 27.81 -23.26 13.75
C LEU A 842 28.09 -24.50 14.60
N LEU A 843 28.69 -24.32 15.78
CA LEU A 843 28.99 -25.41 16.71
C LEU A 843 28.17 -25.25 17.99
N TYR A 844 27.24 -26.17 18.23
CA TYR A 844 26.40 -26.19 19.44
C TYR A 844 27.02 -27.13 20.48
N VAL A 845 27.29 -26.63 21.68
CA VAL A 845 27.97 -27.39 22.73
C VAL A 845 26.99 -27.91 23.77
N VAL A 846 26.94 -29.23 23.90
CA VAL A 846 26.11 -29.94 24.88
C VAL A 846 26.94 -30.49 26.05
N GLU A 847 26.27 -30.74 27.17
CA GLU A 847 26.88 -31.38 28.32
C GLU A 847 27.31 -32.83 28.02
N ASN A 848 28.39 -33.31 28.63
CA ASN A 848 28.95 -34.65 28.37
C ASN A 848 28.00 -35.81 28.74
N ALA A 849 26.94 -35.56 29.50
CA ALA A 849 25.94 -36.56 29.88
C ALA A 849 24.91 -36.84 28.76
N ALA A 850 24.91 -36.05 27.69
CA ALA A 850 23.98 -36.20 26.57
C ALA A 850 24.19 -37.52 25.81
N GLN A 851 23.09 -38.18 25.42
CA GLN A 851 23.13 -39.43 24.66
C GLN A 851 23.61 -39.17 23.22
N GLN A 852 24.49 -40.02 22.68
CA GLN A 852 25.02 -39.87 21.30
C GLN A 852 23.92 -39.81 20.22
N GLN A 853 22.82 -40.54 20.41
CA GLN A 853 21.69 -40.50 19.48
C GLN A 853 21.07 -39.10 19.42
N ARG A 854 20.86 -38.48 20.59
CA ARG A 854 20.29 -37.13 20.71
C ARG A 854 21.15 -36.06 20.05
N ILE A 855 22.48 -36.18 20.14
CA ILE A 855 23.43 -35.28 19.46
C ILE A 855 23.24 -35.34 17.94
N ARG A 856 23.13 -36.55 17.38
CA ARG A 856 22.90 -36.74 15.94
C ARG A 856 21.54 -36.21 15.49
N ASP A 857 20.50 -36.46 16.28
CA ASP A 857 19.14 -35.99 15.97
C ASP A 857 19.08 -34.45 15.95
N LEU A 858 19.72 -33.79 16.91
CA LEU A 858 19.85 -32.33 16.96
C LEU A 858 20.63 -31.78 15.75
N GLU A 859 21.78 -32.39 15.42
CA GLU A 859 22.60 -31.97 14.29
C GLU A 859 21.82 -32.06 12.96
N HIS A 860 21.09 -33.17 12.75
CA HIS A 860 20.27 -33.35 11.56
C HIS A 860 19.14 -32.31 11.48
N SER A 861 18.40 -32.11 12.58
CA SER A 861 17.33 -31.12 12.62
C SER A 861 17.81 -29.69 12.40
N PHE A 862 18.99 -29.34 12.93
CA PHE A 862 19.58 -28.02 12.71
C PHE A 862 20.04 -27.84 11.25
N ALA A 863 20.54 -28.90 10.61
CA ALA A 863 20.87 -28.87 9.19
C ALA A 863 19.63 -28.66 8.32
N ASP A 864 18.52 -29.34 8.62
CA ASP A 864 17.26 -29.19 7.91
C ASP A 864 16.72 -27.75 8.05
N ILE A 865 16.75 -27.19 9.26
CA ILE A 865 16.34 -25.79 9.52
C ILE A 865 17.18 -24.78 8.73
N LEU A 866 18.48 -25.05 8.54
CA LEU A 866 19.37 -24.18 7.77
C LEU A 866 19.12 -24.26 6.26
N SER A 867 18.62 -25.39 5.75
CA SER A 867 18.27 -25.56 4.34
C SER A 867 16.94 -24.91 3.94
N GLU A 868 16.12 -24.52 4.91
CA GLU A 868 14.79 -23.96 4.69
C GLU A 868 14.73 -22.44 4.86
N ALA A 869 13.74 -21.80 4.23
CA ALA A 869 13.47 -20.38 4.42
C ALA A 869 13.01 -20.11 5.87
N PRO A 870 13.46 -19.02 6.51
CA PRO A 870 14.18 -17.88 5.92
C PRO A 870 15.71 -18.02 5.92
N LEU A 871 16.29 -19.04 6.58
CA LEU A 871 17.74 -19.12 6.79
C LEU A 871 18.52 -19.44 5.52
N SER A 872 17.93 -20.23 4.60
CA SER A 872 18.53 -20.50 3.28
C SER A 872 18.66 -19.24 2.41
N GLN A 873 17.88 -18.19 2.70
CA GLN A 873 17.92 -16.90 1.99
C GLN A 873 18.92 -15.90 2.59
N TYR A 874 19.66 -16.27 3.65
CA TYR A 874 20.62 -15.37 4.28
C TYR A 874 21.88 -15.14 3.42
N GLY A 875 22.10 -15.96 2.38
CA GLY A 875 23.30 -15.90 1.54
C GLY A 875 24.55 -16.37 2.29
N ILE A 876 24.41 -17.38 3.15
CA ILE A 876 25.51 -17.91 3.97
C ILE A 876 25.58 -19.42 3.77
N THR A 877 26.77 -19.93 3.42
CA THR A 877 27.03 -21.37 3.38
C THR A 877 27.43 -21.83 4.78
N THR A 878 26.48 -22.43 5.49
CA THR A 878 26.68 -22.83 6.90
C THR A 878 26.84 -24.33 7.04
N SER A 879 27.87 -24.77 7.77
CA SER A 879 27.89 -26.13 8.32
C SER A 879 27.57 -26.09 9.81
N VAL A 880 26.79 -27.08 10.26
CA VAL A 880 26.39 -27.20 11.65
C VAL A 880 26.96 -28.47 12.26
N LYS A 881 27.39 -28.38 13.53
CA LYS A 881 27.77 -29.53 14.36
C LYS A 881 27.25 -29.40 15.78
N VAL A 882 26.92 -30.53 16.39
CA VAL A 882 26.59 -30.61 17.82
C VAL A 882 27.69 -31.42 18.52
N LEU A 883 28.37 -30.83 19.49
CA LEU A 883 29.59 -31.37 20.10
C LEU A 883 29.47 -31.42 21.62
N SER A 884 30.04 -32.45 22.25
CA SER A 884 30.25 -32.48 23.70
C SER A 884 31.42 -31.57 24.11
N ASN A 885 31.51 -31.28 25.42
CA ASN A 885 32.65 -30.55 25.99
C ASN A 885 34.01 -31.21 25.72
N SER A 886 34.05 -32.54 25.55
CA SER A 886 35.28 -33.26 25.23
C SER A 886 35.71 -33.13 23.76
N GLU A 887 34.74 -32.97 22.84
CA GLU A 887 34.97 -32.97 21.39
C GLU A 887 35.30 -31.57 20.85
N ILE A 888 34.75 -30.52 21.45
CA ILE A 888 34.94 -29.15 20.95
C ILE A 888 36.40 -28.71 20.95
N HIS A 889 37.18 -29.13 21.95
CA HIS A 889 38.60 -28.75 22.04
C HIS A 889 39.41 -29.24 20.84
N GLU A 890 39.22 -30.49 20.42
CA GLU A 890 39.90 -31.02 19.24
C GLU A 890 39.36 -30.37 17.95
N HIS A 891 38.05 -30.14 17.87
CA HIS A 891 37.42 -29.56 16.70
C HIS A 891 37.89 -28.13 16.42
N VAL A 892 37.85 -27.25 17.44
CA VAL A 892 38.29 -25.86 17.31
C VAL A 892 39.80 -25.77 17.08
N ARG A 893 40.62 -26.67 17.65
CA ARG A 893 42.06 -26.73 17.35
C ARG A 893 42.36 -27.03 15.89
N LYS A 894 41.60 -27.93 15.26
CA LYS A 894 41.73 -28.24 13.84
C LYS A 894 41.34 -27.04 12.97
N LEU A 895 40.21 -26.41 13.29
CA LEU A 895 39.73 -25.22 12.58
C LEU A 895 40.70 -24.03 12.67
N SER A 896 41.27 -23.79 13.85
CA SER A 896 42.17 -22.65 14.09
C SER A 896 43.63 -22.88 13.69
N ASP A 897 43.97 -24.01 13.06
CA ASP A 897 45.36 -24.44 12.83
C ASP A 897 46.24 -24.34 14.10
N SER A 898 45.66 -24.68 15.26
CA SER A 898 46.29 -24.55 16.59
C SER A 898 46.71 -23.12 16.98
N LYS A 899 46.24 -22.07 16.29
CA LYS A 899 46.46 -20.68 16.68
C LYS A 899 45.52 -20.29 17.84
N PRO A 900 45.94 -19.40 18.76
CA PRO A 900 45.06 -18.91 19.82
C PRO A 900 43.85 -18.17 19.24
N LEU A 901 42.65 -18.68 19.52
CA LEU A 901 41.39 -18.07 19.06
C LEU A 901 40.84 -17.11 20.13
N THR A 902 40.58 -15.87 19.73
CA THR A 902 39.86 -14.88 20.55
C THR A 902 38.47 -14.68 19.96
N LEU A 903 37.45 -14.77 20.80
CA LEU A 903 36.05 -14.75 20.42
C LEU A 903 35.33 -13.64 21.16
N THR A 904 34.41 -13.00 20.48
CA THR A 904 33.51 -12.00 21.03
C THR A 904 32.21 -12.69 21.47
N THR A 905 31.75 -12.36 22.67
CA THR A 905 30.55 -12.99 23.25
C THR A 905 29.30 -12.16 23.04
N TYR A 906 28.19 -12.83 22.76
CA TYR A 906 26.84 -12.28 22.69
C TYR A 906 25.92 -13.02 23.66
N ARG A 907 25.16 -12.26 24.47
CA ARG A 907 24.36 -12.81 25.57
C ARG A 907 22.87 -12.55 25.40
N ASP A 908 22.06 -13.38 26.07
CA ASP A 908 20.59 -13.30 26.11
C ASP A 908 19.93 -13.16 24.71
N GLY A 909 20.51 -13.80 23.70
CA GLY A 909 19.98 -13.76 22.33
C GLY A 909 20.11 -12.40 21.64
N LYS A 910 20.94 -11.48 22.15
CA LYS A 910 21.42 -10.35 21.36
C LYS A 910 22.38 -10.85 20.28
N PHE A 911 22.37 -10.22 19.11
CA PHE A 911 23.28 -10.56 17.99
C PHE A 911 23.90 -9.31 17.33
N HIS A 912 23.46 -8.12 17.74
CA HIS A 912 23.90 -6.83 17.21
C HIS A 912 24.65 -6.00 18.27
N ASP A 913 24.93 -6.58 19.45
CA ASP A 913 25.52 -5.88 20.60
C ASP A 913 26.53 -6.82 21.26
N SER A 914 27.80 -6.69 20.90
CA SER A 914 28.90 -7.47 21.47
C SER A 914 29.16 -7.08 22.93
N ASP A 915 29.44 -8.07 23.79
CA ASP A 915 29.71 -7.87 25.22
C ASP A 915 31.23 -7.79 25.49
N LYS A 916 31.92 -8.93 25.53
CA LYS A 916 33.35 -9.00 25.85
C LYS A 916 34.07 -10.03 25.00
N ASP A 917 35.35 -9.79 24.79
CA ASP A 917 36.25 -10.77 24.21
C ASP A 917 36.68 -11.82 25.24
N ILE A 918 36.74 -13.06 24.80
CA ILE A 918 37.22 -14.22 25.57
C ILE A 918 38.13 -15.09 24.70
N LYS A 919 39.27 -15.49 25.26
CA LYS A 919 40.13 -16.49 24.62
C LYS A 919 39.50 -17.87 24.76
N PHE A 920 39.56 -18.69 23.71
CA PHE A 920 39.00 -20.04 23.71
C PHE A 920 39.48 -20.89 24.91
N GLU A 921 40.77 -20.83 25.25
CA GLU A 921 41.35 -21.53 26.40
C GLU A 921 40.78 -21.05 27.75
N SER A 922 40.44 -19.77 27.86
CA SER A 922 39.80 -19.22 29.06
C SER A 922 38.34 -19.70 29.15
N TRP A 923 37.63 -19.75 28.02
CA TRP A 923 36.29 -20.33 27.97
C TRP A 923 36.31 -21.81 28.37
N MET A 924 37.24 -22.61 27.83
CA MET A 924 37.41 -24.02 28.17
C MET A 924 37.60 -24.24 29.68
N GLN A 925 38.41 -23.42 30.34
CA GLN A 925 38.58 -23.50 31.80
C GLN A 925 37.27 -23.19 32.54
N GLN A 926 36.53 -22.17 32.12
CA GLN A 926 35.28 -21.76 32.77
C GLN A 926 34.13 -22.76 32.52
N ALA A 927 34.01 -23.29 31.30
CA ALA A 927 32.92 -24.17 30.91
C ALA A 927 33.14 -25.64 31.28
N VAL A 928 34.38 -26.15 31.16
CA VAL A 928 34.66 -27.58 31.35
C VAL A 928 35.21 -27.89 32.74
N LYS A 929 36.10 -27.04 33.29
CA LYS A 929 36.80 -27.35 34.54
C LYS A 929 36.06 -26.86 35.80
N ASN A 930 35.50 -25.65 35.74
CA ASN A 930 34.97 -24.97 36.93
C ASN A 930 33.45 -24.78 36.92
N SER A 931 32.78 -25.14 35.81
CA SER A 931 31.34 -24.90 35.57
C SER A 931 30.88 -23.45 35.82
N GLU A 932 31.81 -22.50 35.82
CA GLU A 932 31.58 -21.07 36.10
C GLU A 932 30.83 -20.43 34.92
N TRP A 933 31.07 -20.91 33.71
CA TRP A 933 30.42 -20.43 32.50
C TRP A 933 28.91 -20.66 32.53
N GLN A 934 28.48 -21.89 32.83
CA GLN A 934 27.07 -22.27 32.93
C GLN A 934 26.37 -21.50 34.05
N GLN A 935 27.05 -21.28 35.19
CA GLN A 935 26.51 -20.46 36.28
C GLN A 935 26.27 -19.01 35.83
N LYS A 936 27.20 -18.43 35.07
CA LYS A 936 27.11 -17.06 34.55
C LYS A 936 26.01 -16.87 33.50
N SER A 937 25.60 -17.92 32.79
CA SER A 937 24.58 -17.85 31.73
C SER A 937 23.27 -18.55 32.12
N ARG A 938 23.13 -18.98 33.38
CA ARG A 938 21.97 -19.77 33.85
C ARG A 938 20.62 -19.07 33.65
N ASN A 939 20.61 -17.74 33.71
CA ASN A 939 19.40 -16.92 33.58
C ASN A 939 19.20 -16.38 32.16
N ASP A 940 20.10 -16.66 31.22
CA ASP A 940 20.00 -16.17 29.85
C ASP A 940 18.92 -16.99 29.11
N ARG A 941 18.06 -16.33 28.32
CA ARG A 941 16.99 -17.03 27.57
C ARG A 941 17.54 -17.90 26.44
N PHE A 942 18.69 -17.51 25.90
CA PHE A 942 19.42 -18.23 24.88
C PHE A 942 20.84 -18.51 25.37
N PRO A 943 21.44 -19.67 25.02
CA PRO A 943 22.84 -19.92 25.28
C PRO A 943 23.72 -18.80 24.69
N PRO A 944 24.80 -18.38 25.37
CA PRO A 944 25.71 -17.37 24.82
C PRO A 944 26.30 -17.81 23.48
N ILE A 945 26.37 -16.88 22.53
CA ILE A 945 27.02 -17.07 21.24
C ILE A 945 28.44 -16.53 21.34
N LEU A 946 29.43 -17.32 20.93
CA LEU A 946 30.83 -16.92 20.83
C LEU A 946 31.19 -16.84 19.34
N SER A 947 31.58 -15.66 18.86
CA SER A 947 31.89 -15.44 17.45
C SER A 947 33.28 -14.87 17.23
N ASN A 948 33.88 -15.13 16.07
CA ASN A 948 35.07 -14.39 15.61
C ASN A 948 34.72 -13.06 14.89
N ILE A 949 33.43 -12.72 14.83
CA ILE A 949 32.89 -11.45 14.38
C ILE A 949 32.62 -10.58 15.61
N ASP A 950 33.18 -9.38 15.64
CA ASP A 950 32.84 -8.33 16.61
C ASP A 950 32.00 -7.27 15.91
N ILE A 951 30.69 -7.37 16.12
CA ILE A 951 29.71 -6.40 15.64
C ILE A 951 28.91 -5.82 16.81
N SER A 952 28.90 -4.49 16.88
CA SER A 952 28.06 -3.69 17.76
C SER A 952 27.40 -2.58 16.94
N VAL A 953 26.08 -2.65 16.86
CA VAL A 953 25.21 -1.69 16.18
C VAL A 953 24.13 -1.27 17.14
N GLN A 954 24.06 0.03 17.44
CA GLN A 954 22.94 0.56 18.21
C GLN A 954 21.65 0.47 17.40
N ASN A 955 20.63 -0.17 17.95
CA ASN A 955 19.36 -0.35 17.28
C ASN A 955 18.59 1.00 17.27
N PRO A 956 18.31 1.59 16.08
CA PRO A 956 17.64 2.89 15.98
C PRO A 956 16.28 2.94 16.69
N ARG A 957 15.59 1.80 16.81
CA ARG A 957 14.31 1.69 17.52
C ARG A 957 14.40 2.02 19.02
N HIS A 958 15.59 1.92 19.60
CA HIS A 958 15.82 2.12 21.03
C HIS A 958 16.59 3.41 21.34
N MET A 959 16.83 4.24 20.33
CA MET A 959 17.56 5.50 20.46
C MET A 959 16.62 6.69 20.67
N SER A 960 17.02 7.62 21.52
CA SER A 960 16.37 8.93 21.69
C SER A 960 16.89 9.99 20.71
N GLU A 961 18.07 9.76 20.12
CA GLU A 961 18.72 10.64 19.15
C GLU A 961 18.71 10.03 17.74
N PRO A 962 18.80 10.84 16.66
CA PRO A 962 18.87 10.34 15.30
C PRO A 962 20.05 9.39 15.10
N PHE A 963 19.79 8.23 14.48
CA PHE A 963 20.84 7.29 14.13
C PHE A 963 21.81 7.94 13.13
N SER A 964 23.11 7.70 13.34
CA SER A 964 24.18 8.16 12.48
C SER A 964 25.18 7.02 12.31
N PHE A 965 25.35 6.56 11.07
CA PHE A 965 26.23 5.45 10.73
C PHE A 965 27.63 5.56 11.34
N ASP A 966 28.31 6.70 11.13
CA ASP A 966 29.70 6.91 11.59
C ASP A 966 29.89 6.84 13.11
N ASN A 967 28.83 7.14 13.88
CA ASN A 967 28.92 7.27 15.34
C ASN A 967 28.40 6.03 16.08
N HIS A 968 27.60 5.19 15.42
CA HIS A 968 26.78 4.15 16.09
C HIS A 968 27.03 2.72 15.60
N VAL A 969 27.96 2.55 14.66
CA VAL A 969 28.33 1.26 14.09
C VAL A 969 29.80 0.96 14.41
N LYS A 970 30.04 -0.23 14.97
CA LYS A 970 31.38 -0.84 15.07
C LYS A 970 31.30 -2.24 14.51
N VAL A 971 31.99 -2.45 13.39
CA VAL A 971 32.17 -3.77 12.80
C VAL A 971 33.66 -4.04 12.73
N LYS A 972 34.09 -5.16 13.32
CA LYS A 972 35.44 -5.66 13.24
C LYS A 972 35.38 -7.17 13.08
N ILE A 973 35.72 -7.63 11.89
CA ILE A 973 36.02 -9.05 11.69
C ILE A 973 37.47 -9.25 12.13
N ASN A 974 37.72 -10.10 13.13
CA ASN A 974 39.08 -10.41 13.54
C ASN A 974 39.77 -11.29 12.48
N GLN A 975 40.25 -10.68 11.39
CA GLN A 975 40.88 -11.37 10.27
C GLN A 975 42.15 -12.16 10.67
N SER A 976 42.77 -11.83 11.81
CA SER A 976 43.88 -12.61 12.38
C SER A 976 43.47 -14.02 12.85
N ASN A 977 42.16 -14.29 12.93
CA ASN A 977 41.55 -15.54 13.36
C ASN A 977 40.85 -16.28 12.21
N ASN A 978 41.18 -15.99 10.95
CA ASN A 978 40.66 -16.76 9.81
C ASN A 978 40.95 -18.25 10.03
N ILE A 979 39.88 -19.03 9.99
CA ILE A 979 39.86 -20.48 10.21
C ILE A 979 39.99 -21.13 8.84
N HIS A 980 41.05 -21.92 8.64
CA HIS A 980 41.22 -22.70 7.43
C HIS A 980 40.52 -24.06 7.60
N CYS A 981 39.80 -24.49 6.58
CA CYS A 981 39.41 -25.89 6.45
C CYS A 981 40.32 -26.57 5.42
N SER A 982 41.11 -27.53 5.87
CA SER A 982 41.57 -28.62 5.01
C SER A 982 40.38 -29.54 4.71
N GLY A 983 39.75 -29.43 3.55
CA GLY A 983 38.74 -30.38 3.09
C GLY A 983 37.84 -29.87 1.97
N ASN A 984 38.03 -30.44 0.78
CA ASN A 984 37.27 -30.29 -0.48
C ASN A 984 37.54 -29.05 -1.34
N GLU A 985 38.82 -28.82 -1.66
CA GLU A 985 39.21 -28.49 -3.04
C GLU A 985 39.68 -29.82 -3.67
N ASP A 986 38.76 -30.60 -4.23
CA ASP A 986 39.01 -31.63 -5.26
C ASP A 986 37.75 -32.49 -5.42
N GLN A 987 36.84 -32.03 -6.26
CA GLN A 987 36.17 -32.83 -7.29
C GLN A 987 35.37 -31.89 -8.20
N SER A 988 36.00 -31.62 -9.35
CA SER A 988 35.49 -31.11 -10.64
C SER A 988 34.03 -30.70 -10.76
#